data_AF-A0A2G5SC77-F1
#
_entry.id   AF-A0A2G5SC77-F1
#
_cell.length_a   1.000
_cell.length_b   1.000
_cell.length_c   1.000
_cell.angle_alpha   90.00
_cell.angle_beta   90.00
_cell.angle_gamma   90.00
#
_symmetry.space_group_name_H-M   'P 1'
#
loop_
_entity.id
_entity.type
_entity.pdbx_description
1 polymer ?
#
loop_
_entity_poly.entity_id
_entity_poly.type
_entity_poly.pdbx_seq_one_letter_code
_entity_poly.pdbx_strand_id
1 'polypeptide(L)'
;MPLKELQPVDTSLPEHMIKGAVVIDKELTTWNRRAVIPSTALHTVFITINRLEQKQADVVKMAAREMNLPEDNTYGLMADAPKRFITNENIDQLGSGFILTLCASPDNYVQRITEILEDGKNIAQMENAVKTLDEFSLDPALIEAFYRCSSLELLFDLVRNDRVSMSYTLLSTCLRALSSILELAVGDVTWKSVPRDVVVSIAALVTGKAKREEVNTLLAALAMIEQLVIGDDTTRDWVLEEVPIETLIRHVEKSDERIALAALSLMNSMIRRCSDNDKRLELIESLEVVPFRNAVHSSLLRDGSARDPKALEQLVEVQRSLISAYDTSPASDSEIQKVLDIESANENSEEDVEIWRTKLAEHRCGRLATVAMVHFAEKSPQDLRMLISENTMRIEGGKWQLIPMWMRCCDITAELFGLLPGRDELDRLISIIFSTDSPFPAVFSCIVHLFHRTWREMQAKGGEMDKVASFVLEQLRHVLKRKEIHDVEEMSADLETFSYKAMQEVRREEQLGKENDQLHSEAVISLKAKLRPKIEELVRINHLNYLKKGDVFRKPMKSKSLAKAAYWFWKLDASEKMLTITACDGEHFVDDGHRDDIRQVWLKDVADVTNNDEIDRKASSSRFASSPSTNMLRGVRVQLKPSNDLKEGEVLMALTPDETQAGIWQESLAYLVGNTEMRSKTNAIVERMLKMELRVRLLNVKLADPEDKPDVPPIPDDLISFISSF
;
A
#
# COMPACT_ATOMS: atom_id res chain seq x y z
N MET A 1 -34.37 57.43 11.29
CA MET A 1 -34.42 56.44 10.19
C MET A 1 -33.08 55.72 10.16
N PRO A 2 -33.00 54.38 10.25
CA PRO A 2 -31.75 53.69 10.02
C PRO A 2 -31.42 53.76 8.52
N LEU A 3 -30.19 54.15 8.20
CA LEU A 3 -29.64 54.15 6.85
C LEU A 3 -29.66 52.72 6.31
N LYS A 4 -30.38 52.52 5.21
CA LYS A 4 -30.42 51.26 4.46
C LYS A 4 -29.02 51.08 3.85
N GLU A 5 -28.26 50.08 4.28
CA GLU A 5 -27.00 49.72 3.65
C GLU A 5 -27.24 49.43 2.17
N LEU A 6 -26.46 50.08 1.30
CA LEU A 6 -26.47 49.84 -0.13
C LEU A 6 -25.96 48.42 -0.36
N GLN A 7 -26.80 47.55 -0.93
CA GLN A 7 -26.35 46.23 -1.35
C GLN A 7 -25.30 46.39 -2.47
N PRO A 8 -24.20 45.62 -2.44
CA PRO A 8 -23.19 45.67 -3.48
C PRO A 8 -23.84 45.35 -4.83
N VAL A 9 -23.65 46.25 -5.80
CA VAL A 9 -24.06 46.02 -7.19
C VAL A 9 -23.14 44.94 -7.74
N ASP A 10 -23.71 43.77 -8.03
CA ASP A 10 -22.99 42.69 -8.69
C ASP A 10 -22.64 43.13 -10.12
N THR A 11 -21.37 43.47 -10.34
CA THR A 11 -20.83 43.82 -11.67
C THR A 11 -20.32 42.59 -12.42
N SER A 12 -20.59 41.38 -11.92
CA SER A 12 -20.21 40.15 -12.62
C SER A 12 -20.98 40.04 -13.93
N LEU A 13 -20.27 39.63 -14.98
CA LEU A 13 -20.89 39.30 -16.25
C LEU A 13 -21.73 38.02 -16.06
N PRO A 14 -22.83 37.85 -16.79
CA PRO A 14 -23.54 36.57 -16.82
C PRO A 14 -22.58 35.42 -17.14
N GLU A 15 -22.76 34.25 -16.54
CA GLU A 15 -21.84 33.10 -16.69
C GLU A 15 -21.60 32.66 -18.15
N HIS A 16 -22.54 32.95 -19.05
CA HIS A 16 -22.44 32.65 -20.48
C HIS A 16 -21.65 33.69 -21.29
N MET A 17 -21.31 34.84 -20.70
CA MET A 17 -20.50 35.88 -21.31
C MET A 17 -19.08 35.83 -20.75
N ILE A 18 -18.14 35.44 -21.61
CA ILE A 18 -16.72 35.36 -21.24
C ILE A 18 -15.94 36.45 -21.97
N LYS A 19 -14.97 37.05 -21.28
CA LYS A 19 -14.07 38.06 -21.86
C LYS A 19 -12.65 37.53 -21.90
N GLY A 20 -11.93 37.87 -22.95
CA GLY A 20 -10.53 37.47 -23.10
C GLY A 20 -9.81 38.29 -24.15
N ALA A 21 -8.55 37.96 -24.35
CA ALA A 21 -7.70 38.56 -25.36
C ALA A 21 -7.50 37.59 -26.53
N VAL A 22 -7.42 38.13 -27.74
CA VAL A 22 -6.97 37.40 -28.92
C VAL A 22 -5.71 38.09 -29.46
N VAL A 23 -4.69 37.29 -29.78
CA VAL A 23 -3.38 37.74 -30.28
C VAL A 23 -3.17 37.20 -31.69
N ILE A 24 -2.60 37.99 -32.60
CA ILE A 24 -2.25 37.51 -33.95
C ILE A 24 -1.04 36.58 -33.87
N ASP A 25 -1.15 35.40 -34.51
CA ASP A 25 -0.03 34.48 -34.65
C ASP A 25 1.12 35.09 -35.47
N LYS A 26 2.34 34.99 -34.95
CA LYS A 26 3.56 35.43 -35.63
C LYS A 26 3.85 34.59 -36.87
N GLU A 27 3.39 33.33 -36.90
CA GLU A 27 3.60 32.41 -38.00
C GLU A 27 2.43 32.34 -38.99
N LEU A 28 1.44 33.23 -38.86
CA LEU A 28 0.24 33.25 -39.70
C LEU A 28 0.56 33.19 -41.21
N THR A 29 1.53 33.99 -41.66
CA THR A 29 1.94 34.04 -43.08
C THR A 29 2.76 32.83 -43.53
N THR A 30 3.35 32.10 -42.58
CA THR A 30 4.09 30.85 -42.85
C THR A 30 3.12 29.75 -43.27
N TRP A 31 1.99 29.66 -42.57
CA TRP A 31 0.96 28.63 -42.75
C TRP A 31 -0.12 29.04 -43.75
N ASN A 32 -0.40 30.33 -43.89
CA ASN A 32 -1.25 30.88 -44.94
C ASN A 32 -0.48 31.94 -45.75
N ARG A 33 0.13 31.53 -46.85
CA ARG A 33 0.90 32.43 -47.74
C ARG A 33 0.05 33.52 -48.43
N ARG A 34 -1.26 33.34 -48.46
CA ARG A 34 -2.21 34.32 -49.02
C ARG A 34 -2.66 35.33 -47.98
N ALA A 35 -2.38 35.12 -46.70
CA ALA A 35 -2.68 36.08 -45.65
C ALA A 35 -1.82 37.33 -45.83
N VAL A 36 -2.48 38.48 -45.87
CA VAL A 36 -1.82 39.79 -45.85
C VAL A 36 -2.20 40.44 -44.53
N ILE A 37 -1.20 40.76 -43.71
CA ILE A 37 -1.39 41.50 -42.46
C ILE A 37 -1.21 42.99 -42.80
N PRO A 38 -2.27 43.81 -42.82
CA PRO A 38 -2.15 45.24 -43.09
C PRO A 38 -1.30 45.92 -42.01
N SER A 39 -0.63 47.02 -42.36
CA SER A 39 0.10 47.84 -41.38
C SER A 39 -0.81 48.45 -40.29
N THR A 40 -2.12 48.45 -40.53
CA THR A 40 -3.15 48.91 -39.60
C THR A 40 -3.70 47.80 -38.70
N ALA A 41 -3.19 46.57 -38.81
CA ALA A 41 -3.65 45.45 -37.99
C ALA A 41 -3.30 45.64 -36.52
N LEU A 42 -4.24 45.32 -35.63
CA LEU A 42 -3.99 45.30 -34.19
C LEU A 42 -3.46 43.93 -33.78
N HIS A 43 -2.29 43.88 -33.16
CA HIS A 43 -1.67 42.62 -32.75
C HIS A 43 -2.38 41.92 -31.58
N THR A 44 -3.19 42.65 -30.82
CA THR A 44 -3.97 42.12 -29.70
C THR A 44 -5.27 42.89 -29.58
N VAL A 45 -6.38 42.17 -29.42
CA VAL A 45 -7.71 42.73 -29.20
C VAL A 45 -8.41 42.04 -28.04
N PHE A 46 -9.30 42.74 -27.36
CA PHE A 46 -10.13 42.16 -26.30
C PHE A 46 -11.53 41.94 -26.84
N ILE A 47 -12.00 40.70 -26.74
CA ILE A 47 -13.33 40.31 -27.23
C ILE A 47 -14.18 39.77 -26.09
N THR A 48 -15.50 39.90 -26.26
CA THR A 48 -16.50 39.27 -25.38
C THR A 48 -17.23 38.22 -26.20
N ILE A 49 -17.20 36.96 -25.76
CA ILE A 49 -17.87 35.84 -26.41
C ILE A 49 -19.15 35.52 -25.65
N ASN A 50 -20.27 35.49 -26.37
CA ASN A 50 -21.54 34.98 -25.88
C ASN A 50 -21.68 33.50 -26.29
N ARG A 51 -21.50 32.58 -25.33
CA ARG A 51 -21.54 31.13 -25.57
C ARG A 51 -22.89 30.61 -26.08
N LEU A 52 -23.98 31.32 -25.82
CA LEU A 52 -25.33 30.88 -26.20
C LEU A 52 -25.70 31.26 -27.65
N GLU A 53 -25.09 32.33 -28.18
CA GLU A 53 -25.48 32.92 -29.46
C GLU A 53 -24.41 32.78 -30.54
N GLN A 54 -23.13 32.78 -30.17
CA GLN A 54 -22.02 32.81 -31.11
C GLN A 54 -21.40 31.43 -31.28
N LYS A 55 -21.29 30.97 -32.54
CA LYS A 55 -20.51 29.79 -32.89
C LYS A 55 -19.04 30.16 -33.09
N GLN A 56 -18.19 29.16 -33.16
CA GLN A 56 -16.75 29.34 -33.35
C GLN A 56 -16.43 30.22 -34.58
N ALA A 57 -17.12 30.02 -35.70
CA ALA A 57 -16.92 30.82 -36.91
C ALA A 57 -17.26 32.30 -36.73
N ASP A 58 -18.27 32.60 -35.90
CA ASP A 58 -18.67 33.98 -35.60
C ASP A 58 -17.61 34.67 -34.74
N VAL A 59 -17.03 33.93 -33.79
CA VAL A 59 -15.94 34.43 -32.93
C VAL A 59 -14.65 34.67 -33.73
N VAL A 60 -14.30 33.78 -34.66
CA VAL A 60 -13.16 33.98 -35.57
C VAL A 60 -13.34 35.26 -36.40
N LYS A 61 -14.51 35.45 -37.01
CA LYS A 61 -14.81 36.65 -37.81
C LYS A 61 -14.81 37.92 -36.96
N MET A 62 -15.37 37.86 -35.75
CA MET A 62 -15.32 38.96 -34.80
C MET A 62 -13.87 39.33 -34.46
N ALA A 63 -13.02 38.34 -34.13
CA ALA A 63 -11.62 38.58 -33.83
C ALA A 63 -10.88 39.19 -35.04
N ALA A 64 -11.08 38.65 -36.24
CA ALA A 64 -10.49 39.19 -37.47
C ALA A 64 -10.91 40.65 -37.72
N ARG A 65 -12.21 40.97 -37.56
CA ARG A 65 -12.74 42.33 -37.73
C ARG A 65 -12.12 43.31 -36.74
N GLU A 66 -12.13 42.97 -35.45
CA GLU A 66 -11.55 43.82 -34.40
C GLU A 66 -10.04 44.03 -34.63
N MET A 67 -9.36 43.06 -35.24
CA MET A 67 -7.94 43.14 -35.60
C MET A 67 -7.66 43.87 -36.92
N ASN A 68 -8.67 44.38 -37.64
CA ASN A 68 -8.55 44.95 -38.99
C ASN A 68 -8.01 43.97 -40.05
N LEU A 69 -8.36 42.68 -39.95
CA LEU A 69 -8.07 41.64 -40.93
C LEU A 69 -9.30 41.31 -41.78
N PRO A 70 -9.14 40.76 -43.01
CA PRO A 70 -10.26 40.30 -43.83
C PRO A 70 -11.12 39.25 -43.11
N GLU A 71 -12.45 39.32 -43.21
CA GLU A 71 -13.40 38.36 -42.59
C GLU A 71 -13.57 37.08 -43.44
N ASP A 72 -12.45 36.46 -43.83
CA ASP A 72 -12.44 35.25 -44.66
C ASP A 72 -12.34 33.98 -43.81
N ASN A 73 -12.76 32.84 -44.37
CA ASN A 73 -12.70 31.53 -43.69
C ASN A 73 -11.28 30.93 -43.62
N THR A 74 -10.24 31.77 -43.79
CA THR A 74 -8.84 31.33 -43.83
C THR A 74 -8.17 31.35 -42.46
N TYR A 75 -8.89 31.78 -41.42
CA TYR A 75 -8.38 31.92 -40.05
C TYR A 75 -9.00 30.87 -39.12
N GLY A 76 -8.26 30.55 -38.06
CA GLY A 76 -8.71 29.74 -36.94
C GLY A 76 -8.33 30.40 -35.61
N LEU A 77 -8.90 29.89 -34.52
CA LEU A 77 -8.52 30.28 -33.16
C LEU A 77 -7.85 29.09 -32.49
N MET A 78 -6.78 29.33 -31.75
CA MET A 78 -6.01 28.33 -31.04
C MET A 78 -5.79 28.76 -29.59
N ALA A 79 -5.89 27.83 -28.65
CA ALA A 79 -5.42 28.02 -27.28
C ALA A 79 -3.94 27.64 -27.19
N ASP A 80 -3.15 28.37 -26.40
CA ASP A 80 -1.71 28.11 -26.27
C ASP A 80 -1.38 26.98 -25.25
N ALA A 81 -2.28 26.69 -24.29
CA ALA A 81 -2.07 25.67 -23.27
C ALA A 81 -3.38 24.99 -22.82
N PRO A 82 -3.65 23.72 -23.22
CA PRO A 82 -2.90 22.93 -24.22
C PRO A 82 -3.04 23.52 -25.64
N LYS A 83 -2.01 23.33 -26.47
CA LYS A 83 -1.98 23.80 -27.86
C LYS A 83 -3.04 23.08 -28.69
N ARG A 84 -4.19 23.71 -28.92
CA ARG A 84 -5.36 23.08 -29.58
C ARG A 84 -6.23 24.13 -30.29
N PHE A 85 -6.78 23.78 -31.44
CA PHE A 85 -7.76 24.59 -32.16
C PHE A 85 -9.08 24.66 -31.40
N ILE A 86 -9.66 25.85 -31.37
CA ILE A 86 -10.99 26.10 -30.85
C ILE A 86 -12.01 25.71 -31.92
N THR A 87 -12.91 24.81 -31.55
CA THR A 87 -14.03 24.30 -32.34
C THR A 87 -15.35 24.60 -31.63
N ASN A 88 -16.48 24.29 -32.27
CA ASN A 88 -17.79 24.40 -31.62
C ASN A 88 -17.94 23.45 -30.41
N GLU A 89 -17.10 22.42 -30.29
CA GLU A 89 -17.21 21.41 -29.24
C GLU A 89 -16.45 21.80 -27.96
N ASN A 90 -15.38 22.60 -28.08
CA ASN A 90 -14.53 22.98 -26.95
C ASN A 90 -14.63 24.47 -26.57
N ILE A 91 -15.33 25.30 -27.35
CA ILE A 91 -15.51 26.73 -27.05
C ILE A 91 -16.17 26.97 -25.69
N ASP A 92 -17.06 26.08 -25.26
CA ASP A 92 -17.75 26.16 -23.97
C ASP A 92 -16.81 25.89 -22.77
N GLN A 93 -15.66 25.28 -23.01
CA GLN A 93 -14.66 24.99 -21.97
C GLN A 93 -13.80 26.22 -21.63
N LEU A 94 -13.88 27.30 -22.42
CA LEU A 94 -13.05 28.50 -22.26
C LEU A 94 -13.48 29.38 -21.08
N GLY A 95 -12.73 29.42 -19.98
CA GLY A 95 -12.98 30.35 -18.87
C GLY A 95 -12.81 31.83 -19.23
N SER A 96 -13.38 32.74 -18.42
CA SER A 96 -13.08 34.18 -18.51
C SER A 96 -11.59 34.44 -18.24
N GLY A 97 -11.03 35.43 -18.94
CA GLY A 97 -9.60 35.73 -18.93
C GLY A 97 -8.78 34.90 -19.92
N PHE A 98 -9.43 34.24 -20.89
CA PHE A 98 -8.73 33.46 -21.90
C PHE A 98 -7.79 34.32 -22.75
N ILE A 99 -6.73 33.68 -23.26
CA ILE A 99 -5.85 34.22 -24.29
C ILE A 99 -5.88 33.21 -25.44
N LEU A 100 -6.35 33.65 -26.60
CA LEU A 100 -6.38 32.85 -27.83
C LEU A 100 -5.46 33.46 -28.87
N THR A 101 -4.98 32.61 -29.77
CA THR A 101 -4.14 32.98 -30.90
C THR A 101 -4.95 32.86 -32.19
N LEU A 102 -5.11 33.98 -32.90
CA LEU A 102 -5.69 33.99 -34.26
C LEU A 102 -4.61 33.53 -35.25
N CYS A 103 -4.78 32.31 -35.76
CA CYS A 103 -3.83 31.62 -36.63
C CYS A 103 -4.48 31.25 -37.97
N ALA A 104 -3.73 30.58 -38.85
CA ALA A 104 -4.31 30.05 -40.09
C ALA A 104 -5.35 28.96 -39.77
N SER A 105 -6.35 28.77 -40.62
CA SER A 105 -7.32 27.69 -40.44
C SER A 105 -6.63 26.30 -40.50
N PRO A 106 -7.18 25.26 -39.83
CA PRO A 106 -6.64 23.90 -39.89
C PRO A 106 -6.38 23.41 -41.33
N ASP A 107 -7.29 23.72 -42.25
CA ASP A 107 -7.18 23.38 -43.67
C ASP A 107 -5.93 24.01 -44.31
N ASN A 108 -5.59 25.25 -43.95
CA ASN A 108 -4.38 25.92 -44.46
C ASN A 108 -3.09 25.31 -43.87
N TYR A 109 -3.09 24.94 -42.58
CA TYR A 109 -1.97 24.22 -41.98
C TYR A 109 -1.69 22.93 -42.74
N VAL A 110 -2.73 22.11 -42.97
CA VAL A 110 -2.60 20.82 -43.67
C VAL A 110 -2.19 21.01 -45.13
N GLN A 111 -2.79 21.95 -45.85
CA GLN A 111 -2.40 22.25 -47.24
C GLN A 111 -0.94 22.67 -47.32
N ARG A 112 -0.49 23.53 -46.40
CA ARG A 112 0.91 23.98 -46.37
C ARG A 112 1.87 22.84 -46.05
N ILE A 113 1.54 21.98 -45.10
CA ILE A 113 2.31 20.78 -44.79
C ILE A 113 2.40 19.88 -46.04
N THR A 114 1.26 19.63 -46.69
CA THR A 114 1.17 18.84 -47.92
C THR A 114 2.08 19.39 -49.03
N GLU A 115 2.01 20.70 -49.32
CA GLU A 115 2.89 21.35 -50.30
C GLU A 115 4.38 21.17 -49.99
N ILE A 116 4.77 21.25 -48.70
CA ILE A 116 6.17 21.11 -48.28
C ILE A 116 6.64 19.66 -48.46
N LEU A 117 5.78 18.69 -48.12
CA LEU A 117 6.10 17.27 -48.25
C LEU A 117 6.17 16.83 -49.71
N GLU A 118 5.27 17.32 -50.57
CA GLU A 118 5.27 17.05 -52.01
C GLU A 118 6.50 17.65 -52.73
N ASP A 119 6.96 18.84 -52.33
CA ASP A 119 8.16 19.45 -52.93
C ASP A 119 9.42 18.63 -52.61
N GLY A 120 9.53 18.08 -51.39
CA GLY A 120 10.54 17.08 -51.02
C GLY A 120 12.02 17.53 -51.10
N LYS A 121 12.31 18.80 -51.40
CA LYS A 121 13.68 19.29 -51.65
C LYS A 121 14.43 19.69 -50.39
N ASN A 122 13.73 20.20 -49.38
CA ASN A 122 14.34 20.77 -48.18
C ASN A 122 13.96 19.97 -46.92
N ILE A 123 14.87 19.09 -46.50
CA ILE A 123 14.69 18.21 -45.34
C ILE A 123 14.37 19.00 -44.06
N ALA A 124 15.00 20.16 -43.84
CA ALA A 124 14.73 20.96 -42.64
C ALA A 124 13.32 21.57 -42.65
N GLN A 125 12.79 21.94 -43.82
CA GLN A 125 11.40 22.41 -43.93
C GLN A 125 10.41 21.27 -43.73
N MET A 126 10.70 20.09 -44.28
CA MET A 126 9.90 18.89 -44.06
C MET A 126 9.89 18.50 -42.58
N GLU A 127 11.04 18.55 -41.91
CA GLU A 127 11.14 18.29 -40.47
C GLU A 127 10.27 19.24 -39.65
N ASN A 128 10.30 20.54 -39.93
CA ASN A 128 9.46 21.52 -39.23
C ASN A 128 7.97 21.30 -39.52
N ALA A 129 7.61 20.94 -40.76
CA ALA A 129 6.24 20.63 -41.13
C ALA A 129 5.70 19.41 -40.36
N VAL A 130 6.48 18.33 -40.31
CA VAL A 130 6.10 17.09 -39.59
C VAL A 130 6.13 17.29 -38.08
N LYS A 131 7.04 18.09 -37.53
CA LYS A 131 7.01 18.51 -36.11
C LYS A 131 5.74 19.24 -35.76
N THR A 132 5.33 20.17 -36.61
CA THR A 132 4.05 20.88 -36.41
C THR A 132 2.89 19.89 -36.46
N LEU A 133 2.90 18.94 -37.40
CA LEU A 133 1.89 17.89 -37.47
C LEU A 133 1.84 17.03 -36.20
N ASP A 134 3.00 16.62 -35.66
CA ASP A 134 3.13 15.84 -34.43
C ASP A 134 2.59 16.59 -33.21
N GLU A 135 2.90 17.89 -33.08
CA GLU A 135 2.39 18.74 -31.99
C GLU A 135 0.85 18.81 -31.94
N PHE A 136 0.20 18.68 -33.10
CA PHE A 136 -1.26 18.72 -33.25
C PHE A 136 -1.86 17.35 -33.56
N SER A 137 -1.08 16.27 -33.47
CA SER A 137 -1.52 14.94 -33.89
C SER A 137 -2.65 14.37 -33.02
N LEU A 138 -2.88 14.97 -31.84
CA LEU A 138 -3.99 14.67 -30.93
C LEU A 138 -5.16 15.67 -31.04
N ASP A 139 -5.10 16.64 -31.95
CA ASP A 139 -6.14 17.65 -32.14
C ASP A 139 -7.16 17.20 -33.21
N PRO A 140 -8.40 16.86 -32.82
CA PRO A 140 -9.41 16.37 -33.76
C PRO A 140 -9.66 17.32 -34.93
N ALA A 141 -9.55 18.63 -34.73
CA ALA A 141 -9.81 19.62 -35.78
C ALA A 141 -8.74 19.59 -36.89
N LEU A 142 -7.47 19.45 -36.51
CA LEU A 142 -6.38 19.33 -37.49
C LEU A 142 -6.45 17.97 -38.18
N ILE A 143 -6.78 16.91 -37.44
CA ILE A 143 -6.89 15.56 -37.98
C ILE A 143 -8.03 15.45 -39.00
N GLU A 144 -9.21 16.01 -38.71
CA GLU A 144 -10.30 16.09 -39.68
C GLU A 144 -9.92 16.91 -40.92
N ALA A 145 -9.18 18.01 -40.74
CA ALA A 145 -8.62 18.77 -41.86
C ALA A 145 -7.59 17.96 -42.66
N PHE A 146 -6.78 17.13 -41.98
CA PHE A 146 -5.79 16.26 -42.59
C PHE A 146 -6.47 15.27 -43.55
N TYR A 147 -7.56 14.64 -43.11
CA TYR A 147 -8.35 13.74 -43.95
C TYR A 147 -9.05 14.42 -45.13
N ARG A 148 -9.41 15.71 -44.99
CA ARG A 148 -10.05 16.47 -46.08
C ARG A 148 -9.04 16.98 -47.13
N CYS A 149 -7.83 17.35 -46.71
CA CYS A 149 -6.89 18.12 -47.52
C CYS A 149 -5.58 17.39 -47.87
N SER A 150 -5.32 16.22 -47.27
CA SER A 150 -4.07 15.46 -47.48
C SER A 150 -4.33 13.94 -47.54
N SER A 151 -3.25 13.17 -47.70
CA SER A 151 -3.26 11.72 -47.71
C SER A 151 -2.16 11.15 -46.82
N LEU A 152 -2.46 10.07 -46.10
CA LEU A 152 -1.45 9.32 -45.35
C LEU A 152 -0.34 8.76 -46.24
N GLU A 153 -0.60 8.60 -47.54
CA GLU A 153 0.41 8.12 -48.50
C GLU A 153 1.67 8.99 -48.49
N LEU A 154 1.54 10.30 -48.27
CA LEU A 154 2.69 11.20 -48.16
C LEU A 154 3.56 10.85 -46.95
N LEU A 155 2.96 10.49 -45.81
CA LEU A 155 3.69 10.06 -44.62
C LEU A 155 4.28 8.66 -44.81
N PHE A 156 3.57 7.75 -45.49
CA PHE A 156 4.09 6.45 -45.86
C PHE A 156 5.31 6.56 -46.78
N ASP A 157 5.28 7.48 -47.75
CA ASP A 157 6.41 7.75 -48.64
C ASP A 157 7.63 8.30 -47.88
N LEU A 158 7.43 9.11 -46.83
CA LEU A 158 8.53 9.54 -45.96
C LEU A 158 9.19 8.37 -45.24
N VAL A 159 8.41 7.38 -44.78
CA VAL A 159 8.92 6.17 -44.12
C VAL A 159 9.68 5.28 -45.11
N ARG A 160 9.19 5.16 -46.36
CA ARG A 160 9.85 4.40 -47.43
C ARG A 160 11.12 5.05 -47.96
N ASN A 161 11.21 6.37 -47.91
CA ASN A 161 12.25 7.12 -48.61
C ASN A 161 13.59 7.09 -47.85
N ASP A 162 14.57 6.41 -48.44
CA ASP A 162 15.93 6.32 -47.89
C ASP A 162 16.62 7.68 -47.71
N ARG A 163 16.27 8.71 -48.48
CA ARG A 163 16.86 10.06 -48.30
C ARG A 163 16.33 10.74 -47.03
N VAL A 164 15.04 10.60 -46.77
CA VAL A 164 14.36 11.13 -45.58
C VAL A 164 14.86 10.39 -44.33
N SER A 165 15.13 9.10 -44.47
CA SER A 165 15.62 8.25 -43.40
C SER A 165 17.02 8.59 -42.85
N MET A 166 17.78 9.46 -43.53
CA MET A 166 19.05 10.01 -43.01
C MET A 166 18.82 11.11 -41.96
N SER A 167 17.60 11.67 -41.87
CA SER A 167 17.19 12.59 -40.81
C SER A 167 16.42 11.85 -39.72
N TYR A 168 17.11 11.53 -38.63
CA TYR A 168 16.54 10.81 -37.48
C TYR A 168 15.37 11.57 -36.84
N THR A 169 15.47 12.91 -36.79
CA THR A 169 14.43 13.80 -36.25
C THR A 169 13.17 13.77 -37.11
N LEU A 170 13.29 13.86 -38.43
CA LEU A 170 12.16 13.80 -39.35
C LEU A 170 11.48 12.43 -39.28
N LEU A 171 12.24 11.34 -39.33
CA LEU A 171 11.69 9.99 -39.29
C LEU A 171 11.00 9.68 -37.96
N SER A 172 11.64 9.94 -36.81
CA SER A 172 11.04 9.67 -35.50
C SER A 172 9.76 10.49 -35.26
N THR A 173 9.71 11.73 -35.76
CA THR A 173 8.54 12.60 -35.63
C THR A 173 7.44 12.19 -36.61
N CYS A 174 7.79 11.73 -37.81
CA CYS A 174 6.84 11.16 -38.77
C CYS A 174 6.15 9.91 -38.20
N LEU A 175 6.91 9.01 -37.56
CA LEU A 175 6.35 7.80 -36.95
C LEU A 175 5.41 8.13 -35.78
N ARG A 176 5.77 9.09 -34.92
CA ARG A 176 4.91 9.57 -33.84
C ARG A 176 3.61 10.20 -34.36
N ALA A 177 3.72 11.13 -35.30
CA ALA A 177 2.56 11.78 -35.91
C ALA A 177 1.65 10.74 -36.58
N LEU A 178 2.22 9.82 -37.36
CA LEU A 178 1.47 8.75 -38.03
C LEU A 178 0.73 7.86 -37.02
N SER A 179 1.40 7.45 -35.93
CA SER A 179 0.79 6.65 -34.85
C SER A 179 -0.41 7.36 -34.24
N SER A 180 -0.26 8.63 -33.86
CA SER A 180 -1.33 9.40 -33.21
C SER A 180 -2.51 9.69 -34.15
N ILE A 181 -2.24 9.95 -35.44
CA ILE A 181 -3.29 10.11 -36.46
C ILE A 181 -4.13 8.83 -36.60
N LEU A 182 -3.46 7.67 -36.67
CA LEU A 182 -4.14 6.37 -36.82
C LEU A 182 -4.92 5.96 -35.56
N GLU A 183 -4.43 6.32 -34.37
CA GLU A 183 -5.09 6.01 -33.09
C GLU A 183 -6.44 6.70 -32.94
N LEU A 184 -6.59 7.93 -33.44
CA LEU A 184 -7.84 8.69 -33.37
C LEU A 184 -8.96 8.10 -34.25
N ALA A 185 -8.61 7.24 -35.23
CA ALA A 185 -9.55 6.49 -36.07
C ALA A 185 -10.72 7.33 -36.63
N VAL A 186 -10.43 8.54 -37.13
CA VAL A 186 -11.47 9.43 -37.69
C VAL A 186 -11.72 9.04 -39.15
N GLY A 187 -12.99 8.75 -39.47
CA GLY A 187 -13.42 8.36 -40.83
C GLY A 187 -13.11 6.90 -41.17
N ASP A 188 -12.79 6.63 -42.44
CA ASP A 188 -12.49 5.28 -42.96
C ASP A 188 -11.02 4.87 -42.78
N VAL A 189 -10.18 5.77 -42.23
CA VAL A 189 -8.74 5.55 -42.10
C VAL A 189 -8.44 4.99 -40.72
N THR A 190 -7.98 3.73 -40.71
CA THR A 190 -7.70 2.94 -39.51
C THR A 190 -6.36 2.25 -39.66
N TRP A 191 -5.89 1.50 -38.66
CA TRP A 191 -4.67 0.69 -38.76
C TRP A 191 -4.63 -0.24 -39.99
N LYS A 192 -5.79 -0.66 -40.52
CA LYS A 192 -5.92 -1.44 -41.77
C LYS A 192 -5.43 -0.72 -43.02
N SER A 193 -5.39 0.61 -43.02
CA SER A 193 -4.94 1.37 -44.18
C SER A 193 -3.42 1.38 -44.34
N VAL A 194 -2.67 0.87 -43.35
CA VAL A 194 -1.21 0.82 -43.41
C VAL A 194 -0.75 -0.26 -44.40
N PRO A 195 -0.01 0.09 -45.46
CA PRO A 195 0.47 -0.87 -46.44
C PRO A 195 1.55 -1.82 -45.87
N ARG A 196 1.59 -3.07 -46.34
CA ARG A 196 2.55 -4.09 -45.86
C ARG A 196 4.01 -3.65 -46.02
N ASP A 197 4.34 -3.00 -47.14
CA ASP A 197 5.70 -2.50 -47.39
C ASP A 197 6.13 -1.43 -46.39
N VAL A 198 5.20 -0.60 -45.89
CA VAL A 198 5.47 0.36 -44.81
C VAL A 198 5.76 -0.38 -43.51
N VAL A 199 4.99 -1.42 -43.18
CA VAL A 199 5.26 -2.28 -42.00
C VAL A 199 6.66 -2.90 -42.10
N VAL A 200 7.04 -3.43 -43.27
CA VAL A 200 8.38 -3.98 -43.51
C VAL A 200 9.47 -2.92 -43.32
N SER A 201 9.26 -1.68 -43.81
CA SER A 201 10.21 -0.58 -43.62
C SER A 201 10.39 -0.23 -42.14
N ILE A 202 9.32 -0.17 -41.35
CA ILE A 202 9.39 0.12 -39.91
C ILE A 202 10.05 -1.06 -39.17
N ALA A 203 9.68 -2.31 -39.49
CA ALA A 203 10.29 -3.51 -38.93
C ALA A 203 11.80 -3.59 -39.22
N ALA A 204 12.25 -3.09 -40.38
CA ALA A 204 13.67 -3.01 -40.71
C ALA A 204 14.46 -2.05 -39.79
N LEU A 205 13.80 -1.02 -39.23
CA LEU A 205 14.39 -0.12 -38.22
C LEU A 205 14.58 -0.83 -36.88
N VAL A 206 13.60 -1.66 -36.47
CA VAL A 206 13.67 -2.44 -35.22
C VAL A 206 14.66 -3.59 -35.33
N THR A 207 14.60 -4.39 -36.40
CA THR A 207 15.47 -5.56 -36.58
C THR A 207 16.94 -5.21 -36.86
N GLY A 208 17.26 -3.93 -37.07
CA GLY A 208 18.61 -3.46 -37.43
C GLY A 208 18.99 -3.73 -38.89
N LYS A 209 18.09 -4.30 -39.70
CA LYS A 209 18.30 -4.48 -41.15
C LYS A 209 18.56 -3.15 -41.87
N ALA A 210 17.99 -2.06 -41.36
CA ALA A 210 18.23 -0.71 -41.87
C ALA A 210 19.63 -0.15 -41.55
N LYS A 211 20.42 -0.80 -40.66
CA LYS A 211 21.74 -0.34 -40.17
C LYS A 211 21.70 1.08 -39.58
N ARG A 212 20.62 1.42 -38.87
CA ARG A 212 20.36 2.73 -38.25
C ARG A 212 20.09 2.52 -36.77
N GLU A 213 20.90 3.10 -35.89
CA GLU A 213 20.81 2.89 -34.44
C GLU A 213 20.78 4.23 -33.68
N GLU A 214 19.88 5.13 -34.06
CA GLU A 214 19.58 6.32 -33.27
C GLU A 214 18.44 6.03 -32.29
N VAL A 215 18.61 6.48 -31.04
CA VAL A 215 17.75 6.11 -29.91
C VAL A 215 16.29 6.53 -30.10
N ASN A 216 16.02 7.78 -30.48
CA ASN A 216 14.65 8.29 -30.59
C ASN A 216 13.89 7.68 -31.78
N THR A 217 14.60 7.40 -32.86
CA THR A 217 14.08 6.72 -34.05
C THR A 217 13.71 5.28 -33.71
N LEU A 218 14.57 4.58 -32.98
CA LEU A 218 14.28 3.22 -32.54
C LEU A 218 13.10 3.18 -31.55
N LEU A 219 13.03 4.12 -30.60
CA LEU A 219 11.88 4.23 -29.68
C LEU A 219 10.57 4.48 -30.44
N ALA A 220 10.57 5.41 -31.40
CA ALA A 220 9.40 5.69 -32.22
C ALA A 220 9.00 4.49 -33.09
N ALA A 221 9.98 3.74 -33.62
CA ALA A 221 9.73 2.54 -34.40
C ALA A 221 9.17 1.39 -33.55
N LEU A 222 9.72 1.15 -32.36
CA LEU A 222 9.21 0.14 -31.41
C LEU A 222 7.77 0.45 -31.02
N ALA A 223 7.48 1.71 -30.65
CA ALA A 223 6.13 2.14 -30.30
C ALA A 223 5.14 1.99 -31.46
N MET A 224 5.54 2.40 -32.68
CA MET A 224 4.70 2.24 -33.86
C MET A 224 4.41 0.77 -34.19
N ILE A 225 5.41 -0.11 -34.07
CA ILE A 225 5.22 -1.56 -34.27
C ILE A 225 4.28 -2.15 -33.22
N GLU A 226 4.41 -1.73 -31.96
CA GLU A 226 3.48 -2.14 -30.90
C GLU A 226 2.05 -1.71 -31.21
N GLN A 227 1.84 -0.47 -31.67
CA GLN A 227 0.51 -0.02 -32.09
C GLN A 227 -0.03 -0.79 -33.30
N LEU A 228 0.82 -1.18 -34.26
CA LEU A 228 0.43 -2.04 -35.38
C LEU A 228 0.02 -3.46 -34.93
N VAL A 229 0.63 -3.98 -33.87
CA VAL A 229 0.24 -5.26 -33.25
C VAL A 229 -1.12 -5.14 -32.56
N ILE A 230 -1.38 -4.03 -31.86
CA ILE A 230 -2.61 -3.80 -31.10
C ILE A 230 -3.78 -3.43 -32.02
N GLY A 231 -3.52 -2.64 -33.07
CA GLY A 231 -4.52 -1.91 -33.84
C GLY A 231 -5.36 -2.76 -34.81
N ASP A 232 -4.76 -3.73 -35.50
CA ASP A 232 -5.47 -4.59 -36.46
C ASP A 232 -4.84 -6.00 -36.57
N ASP A 233 -5.65 -6.99 -36.95
CA ASP A 233 -5.18 -8.38 -37.12
C ASP A 233 -4.24 -8.54 -38.33
N THR A 234 -4.49 -7.85 -39.44
CA THR A 234 -3.66 -8.00 -40.66
C THR A 234 -2.28 -7.41 -40.48
N THR A 235 -2.18 -6.23 -39.87
CA THR A 235 -0.90 -5.59 -39.55
C THR A 235 -0.15 -6.40 -38.50
N ARG A 236 -0.85 -6.97 -37.53
CA ARG A 236 -0.27 -7.87 -36.52
C ARG A 236 0.40 -9.07 -37.15
N ASP A 237 -0.29 -9.77 -38.05
CA ASP A 237 0.27 -10.95 -38.72
C ASP A 237 1.56 -10.60 -39.49
N TRP A 238 1.57 -9.47 -40.19
CA TRP A 238 2.79 -9.00 -40.87
C TRP A 238 3.92 -8.64 -39.90
N VAL A 239 3.61 -8.03 -38.75
CA VAL A 239 4.63 -7.74 -37.73
C VAL A 239 5.21 -9.04 -37.16
N LEU A 240 4.37 -10.03 -36.85
CA LEU A 240 4.83 -11.34 -36.35
C LEU A 240 5.74 -12.06 -37.35
N GLU A 241 5.52 -11.89 -38.66
CA GLU A 241 6.40 -12.42 -39.71
C GLU A 241 7.73 -11.66 -39.83
N GLU A 242 7.72 -10.34 -39.62
CA GLU A 242 8.88 -9.46 -39.92
C GLU A 242 9.79 -9.18 -38.72
N VAL A 243 9.28 -9.28 -37.48
CA VAL A 243 9.99 -8.94 -36.24
C VAL A 243 10.15 -10.18 -35.35
N PRO A 244 11.30 -10.88 -35.42
CA PRO A 244 11.59 -12.00 -34.52
C PRO A 244 11.86 -11.54 -33.09
N ILE A 245 11.41 -12.30 -32.08
CA ILE A 245 11.61 -11.98 -30.66
C ILE A 245 13.10 -11.89 -30.31
N GLU A 246 13.96 -12.68 -30.95
CA GLU A 246 15.41 -12.69 -30.72
C GLU A 246 16.04 -11.32 -31.04
N THR A 247 15.47 -10.58 -31.99
CA THR A 247 15.91 -9.21 -32.29
C THR A 247 15.56 -8.24 -31.17
N LEU A 248 14.42 -8.46 -30.50
CA LEU A 248 13.99 -7.66 -29.36
C LEU A 248 14.82 -7.96 -28.11
N ILE A 249 15.29 -9.20 -27.92
CA ILE A 249 16.21 -9.56 -26.81
C ILE A 249 17.48 -8.69 -26.85
N ARG A 250 18.03 -8.45 -28.06
CA ARG A 250 19.19 -7.57 -28.23
C ARG A 250 18.92 -6.11 -27.82
N HIS A 251 17.68 -5.66 -27.89
CA HIS A 251 17.29 -4.32 -27.44
C HIS A 251 17.09 -4.24 -25.93
N VAL A 252 16.68 -5.34 -25.29
CA VAL A 252 16.65 -5.46 -23.82
C VAL A 252 18.07 -5.41 -23.23
N GLU A 253 19.07 -5.93 -23.94
CA GLU A 253 20.48 -5.89 -23.52
C GLU A 253 21.10 -4.48 -23.63
N LYS A 254 20.44 -3.52 -24.28
CA LYS A 254 20.99 -2.16 -24.46
C LYS A 254 20.99 -1.39 -23.13
N SER A 255 21.93 -0.45 -23.03
CA SER A 255 22.09 0.39 -21.83
C SER A 255 20.96 1.38 -21.57
N ASP A 256 20.12 1.69 -22.55
CA ASP A 256 18.99 2.62 -22.39
C ASP A 256 17.74 1.87 -21.95
N GLU A 257 17.36 2.07 -20.70
CA GLU A 257 16.19 1.45 -20.07
C GLU A 257 14.89 1.71 -20.84
N ARG A 258 14.75 2.87 -21.51
CA ARG A 258 13.55 3.18 -22.31
C ARG A 258 13.42 2.24 -23.51
N ILE A 259 14.53 1.88 -24.13
CA ILE A 259 14.55 0.93 -25.25
C ILE A 259 14.21 -0.47 -24.74
N ALA A 260 14.79 -0.87 -23.61
CA ALA A 260 14.49 -2.17 -22.99
C ALA A 260 13.00 -2.29 -22.62
N LEU A 261 12.41 -1.25 -22.02
CA LEU A 261 10.98 -1.19 -21.72
C LEU A 261 10.11 -1.26 -22.97
N ALA A 262 10.41 -0.48 -24.01
CA ALA A 262 9.65 -0.52 -25.27
C ALA A 262 9.75 -1.88 -25.96
N ALA A 263 10.93 -2.54 -25.90
CA ALA A 263 11.11 -3.88 -26.43
C ALA A 263 10.30 -4.92 -25.64
N LEU A 264 10.32 -4.87 -24.30
CA LEU A 264 9.51 -5.75 -23.45
C LEU A 264 8.00 -5.54 -23.68
N SER A 265 7.55 -4.29 -23.78
CA SER A 265 6.15 -3.96 -24.06
C SER A 265 5.71 -4.54 -25.40
N LEU A 266 6.55 -4.42 -26.43
CA LEU A 266 6.29 -5.04 -27.73
C LEU A 266 6.25 -6.57 -27.66
N MET A 267 7.21 -7.22 -26.98
CA MET A 267 7.21 -8.68 -26.77
C MET A 267 5.91 -9.15 -26.11
N ASN A 268 5.51 -8.49 -25.02
CA ASN A 268 4.28 -8.77 -24.30
C ASN A 268 3.04 -8.58 -25.19
N SER A 269 2.97 -7.47 -25.92
CA SER A 269 1.89 -7.18 -26.87
C SER A 269 1.81 -8.23 -27.98
N MET A 270 2.94 -8.65 -28.56
CA MET A 270 2.99 -9.71 -29.59
C MET A 270 2.46 -11.03 -29.05
N ILE A 271 2.92 -11.47 -27.87
CA ILE A 271 2.49 -12.72 -27.23
C ILE A 271 1.01 -12.66 -26.87
N ARG A 272 0.55 -11.57 -26.23
CA ARG A 272 -0.82 -11.38 -25.76
C ARG A 272 -1.84 -11.32 -26.90
N ARG A 273 -1.47 -10.69 -28.02
CA ARG A 273 -2.38 -10.49 -29.17
C ARG A 273 -2.26 -11.57 -30.24
N CYS A 274 -1.34 -12.51 -30.12
CA CYS A 274 -1.24 -13.67 -31.02
C CYS A 274 -2.45 -14.59 -30.83
N SER A 275 -3.27 -14.75 -31.88
CA SER A 275 -4.47 -15.59 -31.86
C SER A 275 -4.19 -17.07 -32.08
N ASP A 276 -3.07 -17.39 -32.74
CA ASP A 276 -2.61 -18.74 -33.01
C ASP A 276 -1.85 -19.28 -31.79
N ASN A 277 -2.40 -20.30 -31.13
CA ASN A 277 -1.85 -20.80 -29.88
C ASN A 277 -0.49 -21.50 -30.09
N ASP A 278 -0.29 -22.16 -31.23
CA ASP A 278 0.97 -22.86 -31.52
C ASP A 278 2.09 -21.83 -31.73
N LYS A 279 1.84 -20.81 -32.55
CA LYS A 279 2.76 -19.68 -32.73
C LYS A 279 3.00 -18.91 -31.43
N ARG A 280 1.96 -18.70 -30.62
CA ARG A 280 2.08 -18.04 -29.32
C ARG A 280 3.04 -18.81 -28.40
N LEU A 281 2.95 -20.14 -28.37
CA LEU A 281 3.88 -20.97 -27.60
C LEU A 281 5.30 -20.92 -28.17
N GLU A 282 5.49 -20.95 -29.49
CA GLU A 282 6.80 -20.75 -30.12
C GLU A 282 7.44 -19.40 -29.72
N LEU A 283 6.64 -18.33 -29.68
CA LEU A 283 7.09 -17.01 -29.20
C LEU A 283 7.52 -17.05 -27.73
N ILE A 284 6.78 -17.75 -26.87
CA ILE A 284 7.14 -17.90 -25.44
C ILE A 284 8.41 -18.72 -25.28
N GLU A 285 8.54 -19.84 -26.01
CA GLU A 285 9.75 -20.69 -26.01
C GLU A 285 10.99 -19.92 -26.46
N SER A 286 10.86 -18.97 -27.39
CA SER A 286 11.98 -18.11 -27.82
C SER A 286 12.53 -17.20 -26.71
N LEU A 287 11.75 -16.95 -25.65
CA LEU A 287 12.18 -16.21 -24.47
C LEU A 287 12.87 -17.09 -23.43
N GLU A 288 12.75 -18.42 -23.50
CA GLU A 288 13.36 -19.38 -22.54
C GLU A 288 14.87 -19.58 -22.74
N VAL A 289 15.56 -18.54 -23.21
CA VAL A 289 16.97 -18.59 -23.59
C VAL A 289 17.86 -17.81 -22.61
N VAL A 290 19.07 -18.31 -22.36
CA VAL A 290 20.07 -17.67 -21.48
C VAL A 290 20.34 -16.20 -21.86
N PRO A 291 20.46 -15.81 -23.15
CA PRO A 291 20.64 -14.42 -23.53
C PRO A 291 19.55 -13.48 -23.04
N PHE A 292 18.28 -13.92 -23.00
CA PHE A 292 17.19 -13.09 -22.49
C PHE A 292 17.32 -12.86 -20.99
N ARG A 293 17.57 -13.92 -20.22
CA ARG A 293 17.80 -13.82 -18.77
C ARG A 293 18.98 -12.89 -18.46
N ASN A 294 20.08 -13.02 -19.18
CA ASN A 294 21.26 -12.15 -19.02
C ASN A 294 20.96 -10.69 -19.38
N ALA A 295 20.18 -10.45 -20.44
CA ALA A 295 19.77 -9.10 -20.83
C ALA A 295 18.90 -8.43 -19.74
N VAL A 296 17.94 -9.17 -19.18
CA VAL A 296 17.10 -8.71 -18.07
C VAL A 296 17.95 -8.42 -16.82
N HIS A 297 18.83 -9.33 -16.41
CA HIS A 297 19.72 -9.12 -15.26
C HIS A 297 20.63 -7.91 -15.42
N SER A 298 21.31 -7.82 -16.55
CA SER A 298 22.31 -6.78 -16.80
C SER A 298 21.71 -5.40 -17.04
N SER A 299 20.44 -5.28 -17.43
CA SER A 299 19.83 -3.99 -17.79
C SER A 299 18.71 -3.54 -16.86
N LEU A 300 17.93 -4.47 -16.31
CA LEU A 300 16.69 -4.16 -15.57
C LEU A 300 16.72 -4.60 -14.09
N LEU A 301 17.57 -5.56 -13.72
CA LEU A 301 17.69 -6.08 -12.35
C LEU A 301 19.08 -5.80 -11.73
N ARG A 302 19.73 -4.68 -12.12
CA ARG A 302 21.06 -4.31 -11.60
C ARG A 302 21.07 -4.12 -10.09
N ASP A 303 22.07 -4.70 -9.43
CA ASP A 303 22.31 -4.52 -8.00
C ASP A 303 22.48 -3.03 -7.62
N GLY A 304 21.68 -2.57 -6.66
CA GLY A 304 21.80 -1.24 -6.05
C GLY A 304 21.10 -0.09 -6.78
N SER A 305 20.38 -0.34 -7.88
CA SER A 305 19.48 0.66 -8.49
C SER A 305 18.06 0.50 -7.96
N ALA A 306 17.36 1.60 -7.69
CA ALA A 306 15.92 1.54 -7.44
C ALA A 306 15.23 1.00 -8.69
N ARG A 307 14.48 -0.09 -8.54
CA ARG A 307 13.81 -0.77 -9.65
C ARG A 307 12.73 0.14 -10.24
N ASP A 308 12.74 0.34 -11.56
CA ASP A 308 11.64 1.03 -12.24
C ASP A 308 10.36 0.19 -12.08
N PRO A 309 9.29 0.73 -11.45
CA PRO A 309 8.03 0.03 -11.33
C PRO A 309 7.48 -0.46 -12.68
N LYS A 310 7.74 0.28 -13.76
CA LYS A 310 7.31 -0.10 -15.12
C LYS A 310 8.10 -1.31 -15.62
N ALA A 311 9.40 -1.38 -15.35
CA ALA A 311 10.21 -2.54 -15.71
C ALA A 311 9.73 -3.79 -14.96
N LEU A 312 9.43 -3.65 -13.67
CA LEU A 312 8.85 -4.73 -12.88
C LEU A 312 7.50 -5.20 -13.45
N GLU A 313 6.59 -4.29 -13.76
CA GLU A 313 5.28 -4.62 -14.36
C GLU A 313 5.43 -5.41 -15.66
N GLN A 314 6.31 -4.95 -16.56
CA GLN A 314 6.58 -5.63 -17.84
C GLN A 314 7.21 -7.02 -17.65
N LEU A 315 8.15 -7.16 -16.71
CA LEU A 315 8.79 -8.44 -16.41
C LEU A 315 7.81 -9.43 -15.75
N VAL A 316 6.90 -8.95 -14.90
CA VAL A 316 5.82 -9.78 -14.34
C VAL A 316 4.94 -10.33 -15.46
N GLU A 317 4.58 -9.51 -16.44
CA GLU A 317 3.79 -9.98 -17.57
C GLU A 317 4.52 -11.01 -18.44
N VAL A 318 5.80 -10.77 -18.75
CA VAL A 318 6.63 -11.76 -19.46
C VAL A 318 6.66 -13.05 -18.67
N GLN A 319 6.85 -12.96 -17.35
CA GLN A 319 6.92 -14.13 -16.49
C GLN A 319 5.59 -14.89 -16.43
N ARG A 320 4.44 -14.21 -16.42
CA ARG A 320 3.14 -14.88 -16.52
C ARG A 320 2.98 -15.61 -17.86
N SER A 321 3.49 -15.04 -18.94
CA SER A 321 3.46 -15.70 -20.26
C SER A 321 4.34 -16.96 -20.26
N LEU A 322 5.56 -16.88 -19.72
CA LEU A 322 6.44 -18.05 -19.53
C LEU A 322 5.78 -19.13 -18.66
N ILE A 323 5.18 -18.74 -17.53
CA ILE A 323 4.46 -19.67 -16.65
C ILE A 323 3.25 -20.30 -17.36
N SER A 324 2.57 -19.55 -18.24
CA SER A 324 1.43 -20.09 -19.01
C SER A 324 1.83 -21.18 -20.01
N ALA A 325 3.10 -21.26 -20.39
CA ALA A 325 3.63 -22.32 -21.24
C ALA A 325 4.14 -23.54 -20.46
N TYR A 326 4.12 -23.51 -19.11
CA TYR A 326 4.47 -24.68 -18.33
C TYR A 326 3.55 -25.86 -18.65
N ASP A 327 4.15 -27.02 -18.83
CA ASP A 327 3.42 -28.26 -19.10
C ASP A 327 2.73 -28.76 -17.82
N THR A 328 1.48 -28.33 -17.64
CA THR A 328 0.58 -28.78 -16.58
C THR A 328 -0.35 -29.91 -17.05
N SER A 329 -0.04 -30.57 -18.16
CA SER A 329 -0.80 -31.73 -18.61
C SER A 329 -0.67 -32.90 -17.62
N PRO A 330 -1.62 -33.85 -17.60
CA PRO A 330 -1.53 -35.01 -16.71
C PRO A 330 -0.22 -35.78 -16.92
N ALA A 331 0.48 -36.09 -15.82
CA ALA A 331 1.73 -36.84 -15.88
C ALA A 331 1.50 -38.26 -16.43
N SER A 332 2.45 -38.77 -17.23
CA SER A 332 2.38 -40.14 -17.71
C SER A 332 2.64 -41.14 -16.59
N ASP A 333 2.11 -42.36 -16.72
CA ASP A 333 2.36 -43.45 -15.76
C ASP A 333 3.85 -43.70 -15.53
N SER A 334 4.68 -43.53 -16.57
CA SER A 334 6.14 -43.67 -16.46
C SER A 334 6.80 -42.61 -15.58
N GLU A 335 6.29 -41.38 -15.59
CA GLU A 335 6.80 -40.27 -14.78
C GLU A 335 6.35 -40.39 -13.35
N ILE A 336 5.09 -40.78 -13.15
CA ILE A 336 4.56 -41.09 -11.81
C ILE A 336 5.36 -42.25 -11.22
N GLN A 337 5.65 -43.29 -12.00
CA GLN A 337 6.44 -44.43 -11.52
C GLN A 337 7.84 -43.99 -11.05
N LYS A 338 8.53 -43.11 -11.78
CA LYS A 338 9.82 -42.57 -11.34
C LYS A 338 9.74 -41.88 -9.98
N VAL A 339 8.67 -41.14 -9.70
CA VAL A 339 8.46 -40.49 -8.40
C VAL A 339 8.22 -41.52 -7.30
N LEU A 340 7.39 -42.53 -7.58
CA LEU A 340 7.09 -43.62 -6.64
C LEU A 340 8.35 -44.45 -6.31
N ASP A 341 9.20 -44.70 -7.31
CA ASP A 341 10.44 -45.46 -7.14
C ASP A 341 11.41 -44.77 -6.17
N ILE A 342 11.39 -43.43 -6.07
CA ILE A 342 12.19 -42.68 -5.09
C ILE A 342 11.75 -42.97 -3.66
N GLU A 343 10.45 -43.13 -3.42
CA GLU A 343 9.88 -43.39 -2.08
C GLU A 343 9.93 -44.88 -1.69
N SER A 344 10.02 -45.79 -2.67
CA SER A 344 9.96 -47.25 -2.50
C SER A 344 11.03 -47.86 -1.56
N ALA A 345 11.99 -47.07 -1.08
CA ALA A 345 12.96 -47.48 -0.06
C ALA A 345 12.36 -47.68 1.35
N ASN A 346 11.11 -47.26 1.58
CA ASN A 346 10.40 -47.41 2.86
C ASN A 346 9.26 -48.46 2.77
N GLU A 347 9.03 -49.22 3.85
CA GLU A 347 7.91 -50.18 3.98
C GLU A 347 6.55 -49.45 4.04
N ASN A 348 6.05 -48.99 2.88
CA ASN A 348 4.73 -48.41 2.72
C ASN A 348 3.72 -49.47 2.27
N SER A 349 2.44 -49.34 2.64
CA SER A 349 1.41 -50.28 2.21
C SER A 349 1.12 -50.14 0.70
N GLU A 350 0.78 -51.24 0.03
CA GLU A 350 0.38 -51.19 -1.40
C GLU A 350 -0.82 -50.28 -1.64
N GLU A 351 -1.73 -50.19 -0.66
CA GLU A 351 -2.90 -49.29 -0.70
C GLU A 351 -2.49 -47.81 -0.70
N ASP A 352 -1.52 -47.40 0.12
CA ASP A 352 -1.03 -46.02 0.17
C ASP A 352 -0.35 -45.62 -1.15
N VAL A 353 0.45 -46.51 -1.73
CA VAL A 353 1.14 -46.28 -3.01
C VAL A 353 0.14 -46.05 -4.13
N GLU A 354 -0.95 -46.83 -4.17
CA GLU A 354 -1.99 -46.65 -5.18
C GLU A 354 -2.76 -45.33 -4.98
N ILE A 355 -3.07 -44.96 -3.73
CA ILE A 355 -3.67 -43.64 -3.42
C ILE A 355 -2.76 -42.50 -3.90
N TRP A 356 -1.45 -42.61 -3.70
CA TRP A 356 -0.49 -41.60 -4.15
C TRP A 356 -0.39 -41.55 -5.67
N ARG A 357 -0.41 -42.69 -6.36
CA ARG A 357 -0.45 -42.76 -7.82
C ARG A 357 -1.65 -41.98 -8.36
N THR A 358 -2.84 -42.24 -7.83
CA THR A 358 -4.06 -41.52 -8.24
C THR A 358 -3.93 -40.03 -7.99
N LYS A 359 -3.46 -39.62 -6.79
CA LYS A 359 -3.29 -38.20 -6.45
C LYS A 359 -2.26 -37.48 -7.31
N LEU A 360 -1.17 -38.15 -7.70
CA LEU A 360 -0.16 -37.58 -8.60
C LEU A 360 -0.71 -37.42 -10.02
N ALA A 361 -1.50 -38.40 -10.51
CA ALA A 361 -2.16 -38.32 -11.80
C ALA A 361 -3.18 -37.17 -11.88
N GLU A 362 -3.90 -36.91 -10.78
CA GLU A 362 -4.91 -35.86 -10.66
C GLU A 362 -4.36 -34.52 -10.14
N HIS A 363 -3.04 -34.41 -9.91
CA HIS A 363 -2.45 -33.22 -9.32
C HIS A 363 -2.60 -32.00 -10.24
N ARG A 364 -2.97 -30.84 -9.67
CA ARG A 364 -3.26 -29.61 -10.45
C ARG A 364 -2.09 -29.09 -11.27
N CYS A 365 -0.86 -29.32 -10.82
CA CYS A 365 0.34 -28.95 -11.58
C CYS A 365 0.74 -30.00 -12.64
N GLY A 366 0.03 -31.14 -12.72
CA GLY A 366 0.31 -32.19 -13.69
C GLY A 366 1.78 -32.63 -13.72
N ARG A 367 2.33 -32.73 -14.94
CA ARG A 367 3.72 -33.09 -15.22
C ARG A 367 4.74 -32.14 -14.61
N LEU A 368 4.44 -30.84 -14.46
CA LEU A 368 5.34 -29.90 -13.78
C LEU A 368 5.69 -30.34 -12.35
N ALA A 369 4.73 -30.92 -11.61
CA ALA A 369 4.98 -31.44 -10.27
C ALA A 369 5.95 -32.64 -10.28
N THR A 370 5.73 -33.61 -11.17
CA THR A 370 6.61 -34.80 -11.24
C THR A 370 8.02 -34.42 -11.68
N VAL A 371 8.15 -33.47 -12.63
CA VAL A 371 9.45 -32.91 -13.05
C VAL A 371 10.16 -32.23 -11.88
N ALA A 372 9.47 -31.41 -11.08
CA ALA A 372 10.08 -30.74 -9.92
C ALA A 372 10.56 -31.74 -8.86
N MET A 373 9.75 -32.77 -8.57
CA MET A 373 10.08 -33.83 -7.60
C MET A 373 11.31 -34.65 -8.06
N VAL A 374 11.32 -35.09 -9.32
CA VAL A 374 12.47 -35.84 -9.89
C VAL A 374 13.71 -34.96 -9.92
N HIS A 375 13.58 -33.69 -10.34
CA HIS A 375 14.70 -32.75 -10.38
C HIS A 375 15.33 -32.54 -8.99
N PHE A 376 14.52 -32.43 -7.93
CA PHE A 376 15.03 -32.35 -6.56
C PHE A 376 15.82 -33.60 -6.17
N ALA A 377 15.28 -34.78 -6.46
CA ALA A 377 15.95 -36.05 -6.13
C ALA A 377 17.27 -36.25 -6.89
N GLU A 378 17.34 -35.81 -8.15
CA GLU A 378 18.53 -35.94 -8.99
C GLU A 378 19.60 -34.89 -8.67
N LYS A 379 19.20 -33.63 -8.44
CA LYS A 379 20.13 -32.51 -8.19
C LYS A 379 20.66 -32.50 -6.75
N SER A 380 19.83 -32.91 -5.78
CA SER A 380 20.13 -32.89 -4.35
C SER A 380 19.95 -34.25 -3.66
N PRO A 381 20.63 -35.33 -4.12
CA PRO A 381 20.42 -36.68 -3.59
C PRO A 381 20.93 -36.83 -2.15
N GLN A 382 21.91 -36.02 -1.72
CA GLN A 382 22.40 -36.02 -0.34
C GLN A 382 21.38 -35.41 0.61
N ASP A 383 20.76 -34.30 0.23
CA ASP A 383 19.74 -33.62 1.03
C ASP A 383 18.51 -34.52 1.19
N LEU A 384 18.06 -35.15 0.09
CA LEU A 384 16.96 -36.12 0.16
C LEU A 384 17.24 -37.25 1.15
N ARG A 385 18.45 -37.85 1.11
CA ARG A 385 18.84 -38.89 2.07
C ARG A 385 18.85 -38.38 3.51
N MET A 386 19.33 -37.15 3.73
CA MET A 386 19.33 -36.51 5.05
C MET A 386 17.90 -36.34 5.56
N LEU A 387 17.00 -35.78 4.74
CA LEU A 387 15.61 -35.53 5.10
C LEU A 387 14.86 -36.83 5.46
N ILE A 388 15.06 -37.88 4.65
CA ILE A 388 14.46 -39.20 4.91
C ILE A 388 15.05 -39.82 6.19
N SER A 389 16.37 -39.78 6.36
CA SER A 389 17.06 -40.26 7.57
C SER A 389 16.53 -39.56 8.84
N GLU A 390 16.43 -38.23 8.83
CA GLU A 390 15.91 -37.47 9.97
C GLU A 390 14.44 -37.79 10.25
N ASN A 391 13.65 -38.10 9.21
CA ASN A 391 12.24 -38.45 9.37
C ASN A 391 12.05 -39.87 9.93
N THR A 392 12.85 -40.85 9.51
CA THR A 392 12.74 -42.23 10.00
C THR A 392 13.08 -42.37 11.49
N MET A 393 13.96 -41.51 12.01
CA MET A 393 14.35 -41.44 13.43
C MET A 393 13.26 -40.85 14.35
N ARG A 394 12.12 -40.40 13.82
CA ARG A 394 11.06 -39.79 14.62
C ARG A 394 10.17 -40.82 15.32
N ILE A 395 9.65 -40.41 16.47
CA ILE A 395 8.69 -41.18 17.29
C ILE A 395 7.43 -41.47 16.46
N GLU A 396 6.82 -42.64 16.68
CA GLU A 396 5.57 -43.04 16.02
C GLU A 396 4.49 -41.95 16.08
N GLY A 397 3.91 -41.65 14.91
CA GLY A 397 2.94 -40.56 14.73
C GLY A 397 3.53 -39.18 14.38
N GLY A 398 4.85 -38.98 14.48
CA GLY A 398 5.54 -37.74 14.08
C GLY A 398 6.20 -37.78 12.69
N LYS A 399 6.13 -38.94 12.01
CA LYS A 399 6.68 -39.14 10.66
C LYS A 399 5.75 -38.51 9.62
N TRP A 400 6.31 -37.75 8.68
CA TRP A 400 5.60 -37.33 7.47
C TRP A 400 5.80 -38.37 6.34
N GLN A 401 4.90 -38.40 5.36
CA GLN A 401 5.02 -39.22 4.14
C GLN A 401 5.58 -38.32 3.02
N LEU A 402 6.58 -38.80 2.26
CA LEU A 402 7.33 -37.96 1.31
C LEU A 402 6.43 -37.42 0.20
N ILE A 403 5.68 -38.29 -0.47
CA ILE A 403 4.88 -37.89 -1.64
C ILE A 403 3.77 -36.90 -1.25
N PRO A 404 2.97 -37.13 -0.19
CA PRO A 404 2.05 -36.10 0.32
C PRO A 404 2.71 -34.77 0.66
N MET A 405 3.89 -34.80 1.29
CA MET A 405 4.65 -33.59 1.63
C MET A 405 5.13 -32.84 0.38
N TRP A 406 5.64 -33.56 -0.63
CA TRP A 406 6.04 -32.98 -1.91
C TRP A 406 4.87 -32.40 -2.69
N MET A 407 3.71 -33.08 -2.75
CA MET A 407 2.51 -32.52 -3.37
C MET A 407 2.12 -31.19 -2.71
N ARG A 408 2.19 -31.08 -1.38
CA ARG A 408 1.96 -29.81 -0.67
C ARG A 408 3.01 -28.75 -0.98
N CYS A 409 4.28 -29.12 -1.12
CA CYS A 409 5.31 -28.18 -1.54
C CYS A 409 5.08 -27.69 -2.98
N CYS A 410 4.61 -28.55 -3.89
CA CYS A 410 4.20 -28.16 -5.24
C CYS A 410 3.00 -27.22 -5.23
N ASP A 411 1.98 -27.47 -4.39
CA ASP A 411 0.83 -26.57 -4.20
C ASP A 411 1.30 -25.17 -3.77
N ILE A 412 2.21 -25.08 -2.78
CA ILE A 412 2.77 -23.80 -2.30
C ILE A 412 3.54 -23.09 -3.41
N THR A 413 4.39 -23.81 -4.13
CA THR A 413 5.18 -23.26 -5.25
C THR A 413 4.25 -22.72 -6.34
N ALA A 414 3.21 -23.49 -6.69
CA ALA A 414 2.25 -23.10 -7.70
C ALA A 414 1.38 -21.90 -7.28
N GLU A 415 1.04 -21.78 -5.99
CA GLU A 415 0.37 -20.59 -5.46
C GLU A 415 1.26 -19.33 -5.57
N LEU A 416 2.54 -19.45 -5.23
CA LEU A 416 3.51 -18.34 -5.36
C LEU A 416 3.71 -17.88 -6.81
N PHE A 417 3.66 -18.81 -7.76
CA PHE A 417 3.80 -18.54 -9.19
C PHE A 417 2.48 -18.09 -9.85
N GLY A 418 1.36 -18.09 -9.10
CA GLY A 418 0.03 -17.73 -9.62
C GLY A 418 -0.61 -18.80 -10.52
N LEU A 419 -0.10 -20.03 -10.53
CA LEU A 419 -0.74 -21.19 -11.18
C LEU A 419 -1.98 -21.66 -10.42
N LEU A 420 -2.03 -21.40 -9.12
CA LEU A 420 -3.16 -21.69 -8.25
C LEU A 420 -3.71 -20.38 -7.65
N PRO A 421 -5.03 -20.32 -7.36
CA PRO A 421 -5.62 -19.13 -6.75
C PRO A 421 -5.00 -18.88 -5.37
N GLY A 422 -4.55 -17.65 -5.13
CA GLY A 422 -3.88 -17.25 -3.90
C GLY A 422 -3.54 -15.77 -3.89
N ARG A 423 -2.65 -15.35 -2.98
CA ARG A 423 -2.06 -14.00 -3.05
C ARG A 423 -0.97 -13.99 -4.11
N ASP A 424 -1.07 -13.01 -5.00
CA ASP A 424 -0.08 -12.77 -6.05
C ASP A 424 1.16 -12.12 -5.45
N GLU A 425 2.28 -12.82 -5.50
CA GLU A 425 3.59 -12.39 -4.97
C GLU A 425 4.66 -12.54 -6.06
N LEU A 426 4.25 -12.67 -7.33
CA LEU A 426 5.14 -12.96 -8.46
C LEU A 426 6.16 -11.82 -8.68
N ASP A 427 5.76 -10.58 -8.42
CA ASP A 427 6.59 -9.39 -8.48
C ASP A 427 7.84 -9.48 -7.58
N ARG A 428 7.69 -10.04 -6.38
CA ARG A 428 8.76 -10.27 -5.41
C ARG A 428 9.71 -11.40 -5.84
N LEU A 429 9.23 -12.30 -6.69
CA LEU A 429 10.00 -13.45 -7.15
C LEU A 429 10.77 -13.18 -8.44
N ILE A 430 10.52 -12.07 -9.13
CA ILE A 430 11.12 -11.81 -10.45
C ILE A 430 12.65 -11.95 -10.42
N SER A 431 13.34 -11.35 -9.45
CA SER A 431 14.81 -11.43 -9.37
C SER A 431 15.29 -12.87 -9.21
N ILE A 432 14.65 -13.64 -8.31
CA ILE A 432 14.92 -15.07 -8.09
C ILE A 432 14.62 -15.91 -9.33
N ILE A 433 13.51 -15.64 -10.01
CA ILE A 433 13.08 -16.43 -11.16
C ILE A 433 14.04 -16.26 -12.33
N PHE A 434 14.45 -15.02 -12.62
CA PHE A 434 15.39 -14.76 -13.70
C PHE A 434 16.82 -15.22 -13.38
N SER A 435 17.18 -15.48 -12.11
CA SER A 435 18.53 -15.92 -11.72
C SER A 435 18.80 -17.41 -11.99
N THR A 436 17.78 -18.18 -12.37
CA THR A 436 17.90 -19.62 -12.56
C THR A 436 17.20 -20.10 -13.84
N ASP A 437 17.70 -21.22 -14.37
CA ASP A 437 17.14 -21.85 -15.58
C ASP A 437 15.89 -22.69 -15.28
N SER A 438 15.72 -23.14 -14.04
CA SER A 438 14.61 -23.97 -13.59
C SER A 438 13.94 -23.38 -12.34
N PRO A 439 13.22 -22.25 -12.47
CA PRO A 439 12.74 -21.48 -11.32
C PRO A 439 11.72 -22.24 -10.46
N PHE A 440 10.80 -22.98 -11.09
CA PHE A 440 9.81 -23.76 -10.35
C PHE A 440 10.48 -24.88 -9.51
N PRO A 441 11.34 -25.76 -10.07
CA PRO A 441 12.10 -26.72 -9.28
C PRO A 441 13.03 -26.10 -8.21
N ALA A 442 13.65 -24.96 -8.51
CA ALA A 442 14.55 -24.27 -7.58
C ALA A 442 13.81 -23.76 -6.34
N VAL A 443 12.68 -23.07 -6.52
CA VAL A 443 11.84 -22.59 -5.42
C VAL A 443 11.20 -23.76 -4.66
N PHE A 444 10.76 -24.81 -5.38
CA PHE A 444 10.27 -26.05 -4.77
C PHE A 444 11.29 -26.67 -3.80
N SER A 445 12.57 -26.72 -4.17
CA SER A 445 13.64 -27.23 -3.31
C SER A 445 13.75 -26.47 -1.99
N CYS A 446 13.73 -25.13 -2.03
CA CYS A 446 13.75 -24.31 -0.81
C CYS A 446 12.53 -24.59 0.08
N ILE A 447 11.36 -24.77 -0.53
CA ILE A 447 10.12 -25.06 0.19
C ILE A 447 10.17 -26.45 0.86
N VAL A 448 10.75 -27.47 0.21
CA VAL A 448 10.94 -28.81 0.79
C VAL A 448 11.79 -28.74 2.07
N HIS A 449 12.91 -28.03 2.03
CA HIS A 449 13.78 -27.84 3.20
C HIS A 449 13.06 -27.08 4.33
N LEU A 450 12.40 -25.97 3.99
CA LEU A 450 11.63 -25.17 4.94
C LEU A 450 10.49 -25.98 5.58
N PHE A 451 9.77 -26.77 4.78
CA PHE A 451 8.67 -27.60 5.25
C PHE A 451 9.15 -28.66 6.23
N HIS A 452 10.23 -29.37 5.90
CA HIS A 452 10.81 -30.37 6.79
C HIS A 452 11.20 -29.78 8.15
N ARG A 453 11.87 -28.62 8.13
CA ARG A 453 12.28 -27.90 9.34
C ARG A 453 11.07 -27.43 10.13
N THR A 454 10.09 -26.82 9.49
CA THR A 454 8.89 -26.27 10.13
C THR A 454 8.08 -27.40 10.79
N TRP A 455 7.94 -28.54 10.12
CA TRP A 455 7.34 -29.75 10.71
C TRP A 455 8.04 -30.15 12.02
N ARG A 456 9.38 -30.16 12.02
CA ARG A 456 10.21 -30.48 13.19
C ARG A 456 10.01 -29.47 14.33
N GLU A 457 10.03 -28.17 14.01
CA GLU A 457 9.89 -27.09 14.98
C GLU A 457 8.49 -27.01 15.60
N MET A 458 7.46 -27.34 14.82
CA MET A 458 6.07 -27.44 15.29
C MET A 458 5.79 -28.71 16.11
N GLN A 459 6.71 -29.69 16.11
CA GLN A 459 6.46 -31.03 16.65
C GLN A 459 5.17 -31.64 16.08
N ALA A 460 4.94 -31.42 14.78
CA ALA A 460 3.72 -31.78 14.10
C ALA A 460 3.52 -33.31 14.05
N LYS A 461 2.26 -33.73 14.02
CA LYS A 461 1.86 -35.14 13.95
C LYS A 461 1.16 -35.49 12.64
N GLY A 462 1.01 -36.79 12.38
CA GLY A 462 0.22 -37.32 11.27
C GLY A 462 -1.18 -36.68 11.24
N GLY A 463 -1.54 -36.08 10.11
CA GLY A 463 -2.79 -35.33 9.92
C GLY A 463 -2.67 -33.80 10.06
N GLU A 464 -1.52 -33.25 10.45
CA GLU A 464 -1.32 -31.79 10.56
C GLU A 464 -0.64 -31.15 9.34
N MET A 465 -0.56 -31.88 8.23
CA MET A 465 0.16 -31.47 7.03
C MET A 465 -0.33 -30.14 6.45
N ASP A 466 -1.64 -29.92 6.42
CA ASP A 466 -2.22 -28.68 5.91
C ASP A 466 -1.91 -27.49 6.83
N LYS A 467 -1.83 -27.72 8.16
CA LYS A 467 -1.42 -26.67 9.10
C LYS A 467 0.03 -26.30 8.85
N VAL A 468 0.93 -27.27 8.73
CA VAL A 468 2.35 -27.01 8.45
C VAL A 468 2.50 -26.28 7.10
N ALA A 469 1.81 -26.72 6.05
CA ALA A 469 1.80 -26.05 4.76
C ALA A 469 1.39 -24.57 4.86
N SER A 470 0.36 -24.27 5.66
CA SER A 470 -0.10 -22.89 5.88
C SER A 470 0.95 -22.01 6.56
N PHE A 471 1.69 -22.56 7.53
CA PHE A 471 2.79 -21.86 8.20
C PHE A 471 3.98 -21.65 7.27
N VAL A 472 4.35 -22.66 6.48
CA VAL A 472 5.43 -22.57 5.49
C VAL A 472 5.15 -21.46 4.48
N LEU A 473 3.93 -21.41 3.93
CA LEU A 473 3.51 -20.36 3.01
C LEU A 473 3.57 -18.95 3.65
N GLU A 474 3.18 -18.83 4.92
CA GLU A 474 3.26 -17.56 5.65
C GLU A 474 4.71 -17.13 5.93
N GLN A 475 5.59 -18.09 6.28
CA GLN A 475 7.02 -17.83 6.44
C GLN A 475 7.64 -17.33 5.14
N LEU A 476 7.34 -17.96 4.01
CA LEU A 476 7.80 -17.55 2.68
C LEU A 476 7.36 -16.12 2.37
N ARG A 477 6.06 -15.83 2.49
CA ARG A 477 5.50 -14.49 2.25
C ARG A 477 6.13 -13.44 3.14
N HIS A 478 6.35 -13.75 4.41
CA HIS A 478 6.95 -12.82 5.34
C HIS A 478 8.41 -12.52 4.98
N VAL A 479 9.19 -13.54 4.61
CA VAL A 479 10.59 -13.39 4.19
C VAL A 479 10.69 -12.59 2.89
N LEU A 480 9.88 -12.92 1.88
CA LEU A 480 9.78 -12.17 0.61
C LEU A 480 9.32 -10.71 0.80
N LYS A 481 8.61 -10.41 1.90
CA LYS A 481 8.16 -9.05 2.23
C LYS A 481 9.21 -8.21 2.96
N ARG A 482 10.13 -8.84 3.68
CA ARG A 482 11.12 -8.15 4.53
C ARG A 482 12.16 -7.38 3.73
N LYS A 483 12.68 -7.99 2.68
CA LYS A 483 13.66 -7.41 1.78
C LYS A 483 13.50 -8.01 0.40
N GLU A 484 14.06 -7.32 -0.59
CA GLU A 484 14.26 -7.90 -1.91
C GLU A 484 15.30 -9.01 -1.82
N ILE A 485 15.04 -10.10 -2.53
CA ILE A 485 15.90 -11.28 -2.58
C ILE A 485 16.34 -11.44 -4.04
N HIS A 486 17.64 -11.56 -4.25
CA HIS A 486 18.23 -11.50 -5.59
C HIS A 486 18.34 -12.86 -6.27
N ASP A 487 18.54 -13.92 -5.49
CA ASP A 487 18.71 -15.27 -6.01
C ASP A 487 18.14 -16.36 -5.08
N VAL A 488 18.20 -17.61 -5.55
CA VAL A 488 17.63 -18.77 -4.84
C VAL A 488 18.47 -19.08 -3.59
N GLU A 489 19.77 -18.86 -3.65
CA GLU A 489 20.73 -19.08 -2.57
C GLU A 489 20.47 -18.14 -1.39
N GLU A 490 20.25 -16.85 -1.65
CA GLU A 490 19.85 -15.85 -0.67
C GLU A 490 18.49 -16.18 -0.06
N MET A 491 17.52 -16.58 -0.90
CA MET A 491 16.21 -17.05 -0.42
C MET A 491 16.39 -18.23 0.55
N SER A 492 17.20 -19.22 0.18
CA SER A 492 17.47 -20.38 1.02
C SER A 492 18.12 -19.99 2.35
N ALA A 493 19.13 -19.12 2.33
CA ALA A 493 19.81 -18.65 3.52
C ALA A 493 18.89 -17.87 4.47
N ASP A 494 18.02 -17.01 3.96
CA ASP A 494 17.06 -16.28 4.79
C ASP A 494 16.00 -17.20 5.39
N LEU A 495 15.50 -18.16 4.62
CA LEU A 495 14.57 -19.18 5.12
C LEU A 495 15.23 -20.08 6.18
N GLU A 496 16.54 -20.35 6.07
CA GLU A 496 17.32 -21.04 7.09
C GLU A 496 17.52 -20.23 8.38
N THR A 497 17.54 -18.90 8.31
CA THR A 497 17.58 -18.08 9.53
C THR A 497 16.19 -17.85 10.15
N PHE A 498 15.13 -17.85 9.34
CA PHE A 498 13.77 -17.53 9.78
C PHE A 498 12.98 -18.74 10.33
N SER A 499 13.18 -19.03 11.62
CA SER A 499 12.49 -20.12 12.32
C SER A 499 10.98 -19.91 12.55
N TYR A 500 10.27 -21.00 12.86
CA TYR A 500 8.88 -21.00 13.32
C TYR A 500 8.67 -20.11 14.56
N LYS A 501 9.61 -20.11 15.52
CA LYS A 501 9.52 -19.23 16.70
C LYS A 501 9.55 -17.75 16.32
N ALA A 502 10.37 -17.39 15.33
CA ALA A 502 10.40 -16.02 14.81
C ALA A 502 9.07 -15.67 14.13
N MET A 503 8.46 -16.61 13.40
CA MET A 503 7.13 -16.41 12.80
C MET A 503 6.02 -16.27 13.86
N GLN A 504 6.07 -17.04 14.95
CA GLN A 504 5.14 -16.87 16.07
C GLN A 504 5.26 -15.48 16.72
N GLU A 505 6.47 -14.96 16.83
CA GLU A 505 6.72 -13.63 17.38
C GLU A 505 6.13 -12.53 16.49
N VAL A 506 6.29 -12.65 15.18
CA VAL A 506 5.66 -11.75 14.20
C VAL A 506 4.14 -11.77 14.35
N ARG A 507 3.51 -12.95 14.40
CA ARG A 507 2.06 -13.05 14.64
C ARG A 507 1.63 -12.45 15.97
N ARG A 508 2.43 -12.64 17.03
CA ARG A 508 2.20 -12.04 18.35
C ARG A 508 2.23 -10.52 18.27
N GLU A 509 3.18 -9.95 17.55
CA GLU A 509 3.29 -8.50 17.34
C GLU A 509 2.13 -7.95 16.50
N GLU A 510 1.77 -8.61 15.39
CA GLU A 510 0.62 -8.21 14.57
C GLU A 510 -0.69 -8.27 15.35
N GLN A 511 -0.88 -9.33 16.15
CA GLN A 511 -2.03 -9.47 17.02
C GLN A 511 -2.08 -8.36 18.08
N LEU A 512 -0.96 -8.04 18.73
CA LEU A 512 -0.88 -6.93 19.67
C LEU A 512 -1.11 -5.56 19.01
N GLY A 513 -0.65 -5.38 17.76
CA GLY A 513 -0.92 -4.19 16.96
C GLY A 513 -2.42 -4.02 16.73
N LYS A 514 -3.08 -5.06 16.21
CA LYS A 514 -4.54 -5.08 16.02
C LYS A 514 -5.31 -4.83 17.31
N GLU A 515 -4.91 -5.47 18.40
CA GLU A 515 -5.51 -5.22 19.73
C GLU A 515 -5.31 -3.77 20.17
N ASN A 516 -4.16 -3.17 19.90
CA ASN A 516 -3.89 -1.78 20.23
C ASN A 516 -4.75 -0.83 19.38
N ASP A 517 -4.87 -1.07 18.08
CA ASP A 517 -5.70 -0.27 17.19
C ASP A 517 -7.17 -0.36 17.58
N GLN A 518 -7.65 -1.56 17.93
CA GLN A 518 -9.01 -1.76 18.47
C GLN A 518 -9.24 -0.98 19.76
N LEU A 519 -8.26 -0.94 20.68
CA LEU A 519 -8.36 -0.15 21.91
C LEU A 519 -8.50 1.36 21.66
N HIS A 520 -8.06 1.83 20.49
CA HIS A 520 -8.14 3.23 20.07
C HIS A 520 -9.36 3.54 19.19
N SER A 521 -10.22 2.55 18.89
CA SER A 521 -11.47 2.77 18.14
C SER A 521 -12.50 3.61 18.92
N GLU A 522 -13.35 4.35 18.22
CA GLU A 522 -14.37 5.22 18.83
C GLU A 522 -15.35 4.44 19.74
N ALA A 523 -15.76 3.24 19.30
CA ALA A 523 -16.64 2.37 20.08
C ALA A 523 -16.01 1.96 21.42
N VAL A 524 -14.71 1.64 21.40
CA VAL A 524 -13.97 1.26 22.61
C VAL A 524 -13.69 2.48 23.49
N ILE A 525 -13.46 3.67 22.93
CA ILE A 525 -13.36 4.92 23.69
C ILE A 525 -14.68 5.23 24.42
N SER A 526 -15.82 5.07 23.75
CA SER A 526 -17.14 5.24 24.37
C SER A 526 -17.40 4.21 25.48
N LEU A 527 -17.03 2.95 25.25
CA LEU A 527 -17.12 1.90 26.26
C LEU A 527 -16.19 2.17 27.46
N LYS A 528 -14.97 2.63 27.20
CA LYS A 528 -14.00 3.03 28.23
C LYS A 528 -14.59 4.10 29.15
N ALA A 529 -15.22 5.13 28.58
CA ALA A 529 -15.90 6.18 29.36
C ALA A 529 -17.05 5.62 30.23
N LYS A 530 -17.84 4.66 29.71
CA LYS A 530 -18.93 4.02 30.46
C LYS A 530 -18.45 3.09 31.58
N LEU A 531 -17.32 2.40 31.38
CA LEU A 531 -16.78 1.45 32.37
C LEU A 531 -15.97 2.13 33.47
N ARG A 532 -15.38 3.29 33.17
CA ARG A 532 -14.51 4.02 34.10
C ARG A 532 -15.11 4.22 35.50
N PRO A 533 -16.36 4.70 35.68
CA PRO A 533 -16.91 4.91 37.02
C PRO A 533 -17.00 3.62 37.84
N LYS A 534 -17.30 2.49 37.19
CA LYS A 534 -17.37 1.18 37.85
C LYS A 534 -16.00 0.70 38.31
N ILE A 535 -14.94 0.94 37.53
CA ILE A 535 -13.57 0.59 37.90
C ILE A 535 -13.05 1.50 39.02
N GLU A 536 -13.32 2.80 38.96
CA GLU A 536 -12.99 3.75 40.04
C GLU A 536 -13.65 3.33 41.36
N GLU A 537 -14.91 2.91 41.31
CA GLU A 537 -15.64 2.39 42.47
C GLU A 537 -15.02 1.10 43.03
N LEU A 538 -14.60 0.16 42.17
CA LEU A 538 -13.92 -1.07 42.61
C LEU A 538 -12.59 -0.79 43.30
N VAL A 539 -11.78 0.11 42.73
CA VAL A 539 -10.50 0.53 43.35
C VAL A 539 -10.76 1.19 44.70
N ARG A 540 -11.78 2.05 44.77
CA ARG A 540 -12.20 2.72 46.00
C ARG A 540 -12.62 1.73 47.09
N ILE A 541 -13.48 0.76 46.76
CA ILE A 541 -13.90 -0.30 47.70
C ILE A 541 -12.68 -1.08 48.18
N ASN A 542 -11.75 -1.42 47.29
CA ASN A 542 -10.52 -2.12 47.66
C ASN A 542 -9.66 -1.31 48.63
N HIS A 543 -9.50 0.00 48.39
CA HIS A 543 -8.78 0.89 49.31
C HIS A 543 -9.47 0.99 50.68
N LEU A 544 -10.80 1.10 50.73
CA LEU A 544 -11.52 1.11 52.00
C LEU A 544 -11.41 -0.22 52.74
N ASN A 545 -11.42 -1.35 52.03
CA ASN A 545 -11.17 -2.66 52.63
C ASN A 545 -9.75 -2.78 53.18
N TYR A 546 -8.77 -2.11 52.56
CA TYR A 546 -7.42 -1.99 53.10
C TYR A 546 -7.42 -1.23 54.44
N LEU A 547 -8.10 -0.09 54.53
CA LEU A 547 -8.26 0.67 55.78
C LEU A 547 -8.97 -0.14 56.88
N LYS A 548 -9.95 -0.98 56.51
CA LYS A 548 -10.69 -1.85 57.45
C LYS A 548 -9.83 -2.98 58.03
N LYS A 549 -8.81 -3.44 57.30
CA LYS A 549 -7.81 -4.36 57.85
C LYS A 549 -6.96 -3.67 58.92
N GLY A 550 -6.68 -2.40 58.69
CA GLY A 550 -5.91 -1.54 59.57
C GLY A 550 -4.40 -1.71 59.38
N ASP A 551 -3.65 -0.67 59.74
CA ASP A 551 -2.20 -0.62 59.55
C ASP A 551 -1.48 0.07 60.71
N VAL A 552 -0.20 -0.26 60.86
CA VAL A 552 0.69 0.34 61.85
C VAL A 552 1.44 1.54 61.25
N PHE A 553 1.48 2.64 62.02
CA PHE A 553 2.13 3.90 61.70
C PHE A 553 3.04 4.33 62.86
N ARG A 554 4.10 5.08 62.56
CA ARG A 554 4.96 5.71 63.58
C ARG A 554 4.30 6.97 64.13
N LYS A 555 4.41 7.19 65.44
CA LYS A 555 3.97 8.44 66.08
C LYS A 555 4.98 9.57 65.82
N PRO A 556 4.54 10.83 65.67
CA PRO A 556 5.46 11.97 65.69
C PRO A 556 5.99 12.18 67.12
N MET A 557 7.28 11.96 67.35
CA MET A 557 7.88 12.16 68.68
C MET A 557 8.11 13.65 68.96
N LYS A 558 7.57 14.16 70.08
CA LYS A 558 7.98 15.43 70.68
C LYS A 558 8.87 15.13 71.90
N SER A 559 10.19 15.20 71.71
CA SER A 559 11.25 15.11 72.75
C SER A 559 11.53 13.74 73.41
N LYS A 560 12.76 13.61 73.94
CA LYS A 560 13.46 12.39 74.45
C LYS A 560 12.86 11.83 75.77
N SER A 561 11.57 11.51 75.81
CA SER A 561 10.98 10.75 76.90
C SER A 561 10.93 9.27 76.53
N LEU A 562 11.73 8.43 77.20
CA LEU A 562 11.57 6.98 77.17
C LEU A 562 10.29 6.60 77.95
N ALA A 563 9.53 5.63 77.44
CA ALA A 563 8.32 5.01 78.01
C ALA A 563 6.93 5.56 77.61
N LYS A 564 6.68 5.83 76.32
CA LYS A 564 5.31 5.77 75.74
C LYS A 564 5.37 5.08 74.36
N ALA A 565 4.38 4.22 74.08
CA ALA A 565 4.23 3.45 72.83
C ALA A 565 4.67 4.24 71.59
N ALA A 566 5.56 3.68 70.77
CA ALA A 566 6.20 4.37 69.64
C ALA A 566 5.37 4.35 68.34
N TYR A 567 4.32 3.52 68.30
CA TYR A 567 3.50 3.28 67.11
C TYR A 567 2.00 3.47 67.38
N TRP A 568 1.26 3.77 66.32
CA TRP A 568 -0.19 3.77 66.26
C TRP A 568 -0.65 2.66 65.33
N PHE A 569 -1.70 1.94 65.70
CA PHE A 569 -2.45 1.11 64.77
C PHE A 569 -3.74 1.84 64.43
N TRP A 570 -3.93 2.17 63.17
CA TRP A 570 -5.13 2.83 62.64
C TRP A 570 -5.98 1.79 61.94
N LYS A 571 -7.28 1.78 62.22
CA LYS A 571 -8.22 0.85 61.61
C LYS A 571 -9.57 1.53 61.40
N LEU A 572 -10.07 1.45 60.17
CA LEU A 572 -11.42 1.90 59.86
C LEU A 572 -12.43 0.84 60.32
N ASP A 573 -13.52 1.28 60.92
CA ASP A 573 -14.58 0.38 61.34
C ASP A 573 -15.40 -0.16 60.15
N ALA A 574 -16.17 -1.22 60.39
CA ALA A 574 -16.96 -1.85 59.33
C ALA A 574 -18.03 -0.91 58.73
N SER A 575 -18.53 0.07 59.50
CA SER A 575 -19.53 1.03 59.04
C SER A 575 -18.96 2.22 58.27
N GLU A 576 -17.63 2.31 58.13
CA GLU A 576 -16.91 3.39 57.44
C GLU A 576 -17.20 4.79 58.03
N LYS A 577 -17.54 4.86 59.31
CA LYS A 577 -17.92 6.10 60.02
C LYS A 577 -16.95 6.47 61.12
N MET A 578 -16.08 5.55 61.53
CA MET A 578 -15.24 5.68 62.69
C MET A 578 -13.84 5.14 62.43
N LEU A 579 -12.85 5.98 62.71
CA LEU A 579 -11.44 5.61 62.73
C LEU A 579 -11.05 5.24 64.16
N THR A 580 -10.60 3.99 64.35
CA THR A 580 -10.06 3.50 65.63
C THR A 580 -8.54 3.62 65.60
N ILE A 581 -7.97 4.24 66.63
CA ILE A 581 -6.54 4.46 66.79
C ILE A 581 -6.12 3.83 68.11
N THR A 582 -5.22 2.85 68.04
CA THR A 582 -4.73 2.11 69.20
C THR A 582 -3.23 2.30 69.35
N ALA A 583 -2.76 2.61 70.55
CA ALA A 583 -1.32 2.66 70.81
C ALA A 583 -0.71 1.24 70.76
N CYS A 584 0.46 1.11 70.11
CA CYS A 584 1.21 -0.14 70.05
C CYS A 584 2.73 0.08 70.20
N ASP A 585 3.41 -0.94 70.71
CA ASP A 585 4.82 -0.86 71.09
C ASP A 585 5.80 -1.34 70.00
N GLY A 586 5.28 -1.94 68.91
CA GLY A 586 6.09 -2.49 67.82
C GLY A 586 5.52 -2.24 66.43
N GLU A 587 6.28 -2.63 65.40
CA GLU A 587 5.96 -2.43 63.97
C GLU A 587 4.86 -3.38 63.46
N HIS A 588 4.47 -4.38 64.25
CA HIS A 588 3.38 -5.30 63.95
C HIS A 588 2.31 -5.23 65.04
N PHE A 589 1.06 -5.18 64.61
CA PHE A 589 -0.08 -5.18 65.52
C PHE A 589 -0.42 -6.60 65.98
N VAL A 590 -0.44 -6.82 67.29
CA VAL A 590 -0.91 -8.06 67.94
C VAL A 590 -2.10 -7.69 68.82
N ASP A 591 -3.21 -8.42 68.70
CA ASP A 591 -4.47 -8.14 69.39
C ASP A 591 -4.53 -8.92 70.72
N ASP A 592 -4.09 -8.29 71.81
CA ASP A 592 -4.01 -8.92 73.16
C ASP A 592 -5.27 -8.69 74.03
N GLY A 593 -6.41 -8.27 73.44
CA GLY A 593 -7.73 -8.32 74.08
C GLY A 593 -8.04 -7.28 75.17
N HIS A 594 -7.04 -6.62 75.77
CA HIS A 594 -7.25 -5.53 76.74
C HIS A 594 -6.26 -4.38 76.55
N ARG A 595 -6.71 -3.24 76.02
CA ARG A 595 -5.96 -1.98 76.02
C ARG A 595 -6.86 -0.81 76.41
N ASP A 596 -6.45 -0.05 77.42
CA ASP A 596 -7.13 1.18 77.89
C ASP A 596 -6.90 2.39 76.96
N ASP A 597 -5.97 2.28 76.01
CA ASP A 597 -5.54 3.38 75.11
C ASP A 597 -6.18 3.30 73.70
N ILE A 598 -7.47 2.96 73.63
CA ILE A 598 -8.23 2.96 72.36
C ILE A 598 -8.89 4.32 72.18
N ARG A 599 -8.60 4.97 71.06
CA ARG A 599 -9.22 6.23 70.66
C ARG A 599 -10.11 6.04 69.45
N GLN A 600 -11.35 6.50 69.55
CA GLN A 600 -12.32 6.47 68.46
C GLN A 600 -12.58 7.88 67.95
N VAL A 601 -12.48 8.05 66.62
CA VAL A 601 -12.70 9.33 65.94
C VAL A 601 -13.81 9.13 64.93
N TRP A 602 -14.91 9.86 65.08
CA TRP A 602 -15.97 9.88 64.09
C TRP A 602 -15.53 10.70 62.87
N LEU A 603 -15.69 10.14 61.67
CA LEU A 603 -15.26 10.79 60.44
C LEU A 603 -16.05 12.06 60.13
N LYS A 604 -17.29 12.17 60.59
CA LYS A 604 -18.09 13.41 60.54
C LYS A 604 -17.46 14.58 61.33
N ASP A 605 -16.59 14.29 62.29
CA ASP A 605 -15.93 15.26 63.16
C ASP A 605 -14.52 15.60 62.65
N VAL A 606 -14.08 14.97 61.56
CA VAL A 606 -12.88 15.35 60.81
C VAL A 606 -13.21 16.57 59.94
N ALA A 607 -12.35 17.58 59.99
CA ALA A 607 -12.44 18.77 59.18
C ALA A 607 -11.66 18.64 57.86
N ASP A 608 -10.45 18.06 57.91
CA ASP A 608 -9.57 17.95 56.74
C ASP A 608 -8.55 16.80 56.89
N VAL A 609 -8.06 16.30 55.76
CA VAL A 609 -7.04 15.24 55.67
C VAL A 609 -5.94 15.65 54.69
N THR A 610 -4.77 16.05 55.22
CA THR A 610 -3.65 16.56 54.43
C THR A 610 -2.41 15.67 54.51
N ASN A 611 -1.47 15.90 53.57
CA ASN A 611 -0.16 15.24 53.59
C ASN A 611 0.80 16.07 54.45
N ASN A 612 1.76 15.41 55.08
CA ASN A 612 2.79 16.04 55.91
C ASN A 612 3.88 16.80 55.12
N ASP A 613 3.72 17.00 53.81
CA ASP A 613 4.67 17.82 53.02
C ASP A 613 4.53 19.33 53.33
N GLU A 614 3.43 19.77 53.95
CA GLU A 614 3.16 21.18 54.28
C GLU A 614 3.02 21.46 55.79
N ILE A 615 3.91 20.91 56.63
CA ILE A 615 4.09 21.45 57.99
C ILE A 615 5.26 22.45 58.01
N ASP A 616 4.82 23.70 58.08
CA ASP A 616 5.50 24.99 58.19
C ASP A 616 6.92 25.00 58.80
N ARG A 617 7.89 25.48 58.01
CA ARG A 617 9.27 25.79 58.42
C ARG A 617 9.38 26.95 59.44
N LYS A 618 8.28 27.47 59.98
CA LYS A 618 8.26 28.70 60.81
C LYS A 618 8.05 28.55 62.33
N ALA A 619 8.04 27.34 62.90
CA ALA A 619 7.90 27.16 64.34
C ALA A 619 9.13 26.60 65.08
N SER A 620 10.34 26.79 64.53
CA SER A 620 11.59 26.37 65.19
C SER A 620 12.54 27.55 65.38
N SER A 621 12.23 28.41 66.35
CA SER A 621 13.28 29.15 67.04
C SER A 621 13.99 28.19 67.99
N SER A 622 15.31 28.30 68.06
CA SER A 622 16.23 27.58 68.95
C SER A 622 16.77 26.22 68.43
N ARG A 623 17.96 26.35 67.83
CA ARG A 623 19.16 25.51 68.03
C ARG A 623 18.92 24.00 68.18
N PHE A 624 18.85 23.26 67.07
CA PHE A 624 19.56 21.98 66.95
C PHE A 624 19.98 21.76 65.50
N ALA A 625 21.24 21.36 65.37
CA ALA A 625 21.95 21.13 64.12
C ALA A 625 21.41 19.91 63.37
N SER A 626 21.50 20.02 62.04
CA SER A 626 21.47 18.98 61.02
C SER A 626 21.84 17.56 61.50
N SER A 627 20.88 16.64 61.42
CA SER A 627 21.17 15.22 61.20
C SER A 627 20.59 14.83 59.83
N PRO A 628 21.38 14.34 58.85
CA PRO A 628 20.93 14.11 57.46
C PRO A 628 20.13 12.81 57.25
N SER A 629 19.69 12.12 58.32
CA SER A 629 19.16 10.75 58.26
C SER A 629 17.73 10.59 58.81
N THR A 630 16.96 11.67 58.97
CA THR A 630 15.50 11.53 59.07
C THR A 630 14.96 11.16 57.70
N ASN A 631 14.83 9.85 57.44
CA ASN A 631 14.06 9.30 56.32
C ASN A 631 12.85 10.19 56.03
N MET A 632 12.60 10.48 54.75
CA MET A 632 11.42 11.19 54.25
C MET A 632 10.14 10.42 54.61
N LEU A 633 9.76 10.45 55.88
CA LEU A 633 8.54 9.83 56.37
C LEU A 633 7.37 10.68 55.87
N ARG A 634 6.54 10.07 55.03
CA ARG A 634 5.28 10.65 54.60
C ARG A 634 4.26 10.46 55.72
N GLY A 635 3.37 11.43 55.86
CA GLY A 635 2.44 11.46 56.98
C GLY A 635 1.03 11.74 56.54
N VAL A 636 0.08 10.98 57.08
CA VAL A 636 -1.35 11.26 56.97
C VAL A 636 -1.72 12.15 58.16
N ARG A 637 -2.10 13.40 57.88
CA ARG A 637 -2.54 14.38 58.87
C ARG A 637 -4.07 14.48 58.84
N VAL A 638 -4.72 14.14 59.95
CA VAL A 638 -6.17 14.24 60.13
C VAL A 638 -6.44 15.39 61.12
N GLN A 639 -7.08 16.45 60.65
CA GLN A 639 -7.47 17.59 61.49
C GLN A 639 -8.94 17.45 61.89
N LEU A 640 -9.21 17.47 63.20
CA LEU A 640 -10.55 17.44 63.75
C LEU A 640 -11.18 18.84 63.77
N LYS A 641 -12.51 18.91 63.78
CA LYS A 641 -13.24 20.17 63.92
C LYS A 641 -12.93 20.83 65.27
N PRO A 642 -13.01 22.18 65.35
CA PRO A 642 -12.79 22.90 66.60
C PRO A 642 -13.72 22.42 67.72
N SER A 643 -13.18 22.30 68.94
CA SER A 643 -13.95 22.03 70.15
C SER A 643 -13.83 23.18 71.14
N ASN A 644 -14.64 23.18 72.20
CA ASN A 644 -14.60 24.23 73.23
C ASN A 644 -13.21 24.38 73.89
N ASP A 645 -12.40 23.31 73.88
CA ASP A 645 -11.07 23.28 74.52
C ASP A 645 -9.92 23.62 73.53
N LEU A 646 -10.14 23.44 72.23
CA LEU A 646 -9.13 23.63 71.17
C LEU A 646 -9.72 24.39 69.99
N LYS A 647 -9.48 25.71 69.94
CA LYS A 647 -10.02 26.62 68.91
C LYS A 647 -9.61 26.27 67.47
N GLU A 648 -8.45 25.63 67.26
CA GLU A 648 -7.96 25.23 65.94
C GLU A 648 -8.25 23.75 65.60
N GLY A 649 -8.89 23.01 66.50
CA GLY A 649 -9.11 21.56 66.37
C GLY A 649 -7.85 20.74 66.65
N GLU A 650 -8.03 19.48 67.05
CA GLU A 650 -6.91 18.58 67.30
C GLU A 650 -6.37 17.97 66.00
N VAL A 651 -5.05 17.71 65.95
CA VAL A 651 -4.37 17.15 64.79
C VAL A 651 -3.77 15.78 65.13
N LEU A 652 -4.17 14.77 64.37
CA LEU A 652 -3.66 13.40 64.43
C LEU A 652 -2.72 13.16 63.23
N MET A 653 -1.55 12.56 63.46
CA MET A 653 -0.52 12.36 62.43
C MET A 653 0.06 10.93 62.40
N ALA A 654 -0.23 10.17 61.35
CA ALA A 654 0.31 8.83 61.15
C ALA A 654 1.49 8.87 60.17
N LEU A 655 2.69 8.46 60.58
CA LEU A 655 3.90 8.49 59.74
C LEU A 655 4.24 7.09 59.22
N THR A 656 4.56 6.96 57.93
CA THR A 656 5.04 5.71 57.32
C THR A 656 6.16 5.98 56.30
N PRO A 657 7.13 5.05 56.16
CA PRO A 657 8.08 5.08 55.05
C PRO A 657 7.47 4.60 53.71
N ASP A 658 6.31 3.93 53.72
CA ASP A 658 5.65 3.44 52.52
C ASP A 658 4.75 4.52 51.91
N GLU A 659 5.16 5.04 50.75
CA GLU A 659 4.44 6.07 50.01
C GLU A 659 3.09 5.59 49.48
N THR A 660 2.96 4.29 49.17
CA THR A 660 1.70 3.71 48.70
C THR A 660 0.69 3.59 49.84
N GLN A 661 1.14 3.13 51.00
CA GLN A 661 0.34 3.09 52.22
C GLN A 661 -0.15 4.49 52.61
N ALA A 662 0.76 5.48 52.69
CA ALA A 662 0.39 6.87 52.99
C ALA A 662 -0.62 7.43 51.97
N GLY A 663 -0.40 7.16 50.68
CA GLY A 663 -1.27 7.60 49.59
C GLY A 663 -2.70 7.06 49.70
N ILE A 664 -2.82 5.73 49.89
CA ILE A 664 -4.12 5.04 50.01
C ILE A 664 -4.89 5.53 51.24
N TRP A 665 -4.22 5.62 52.39
CA TRP A 665 -4.83 6.08 53.64
C TRP A 665 -5.30 7.52 53.56
N GLN A 666 -4.48 8.41 52.99
CA GLN A 666 -4.86 9.80 52.83
C GLN A 666 -6.06 9.98 51.89
N GLU A 667 -6.01 9.39 50.69
CA GLU A 667 -7.06 9.53 49.68
C GLU A 667 -8.38 8.93 50.17
N SER A 668 -8.33 7.76 50.80
CA SER A 668 -9.54 7.08 51.30
C SER A 668 -10.18 7.84 52.46
N LEU A 669 -9.39 8.40 53.39
CA LEU A 669 -9.93 9.23 54.48
C LEU A 669 -10.47 10.56 53.96
N ALA A 670 -9.77 11.21 53.02
CA ALA A 670 -10.26 12.43 52.38
C ALA A 670 -11.61 12.21 51.67
N TYR A 671 -11.75 11.06 50.98
CA TYR A 671 -13.00 10.63 50.37
C TYR A 671 -14.14 10.49 51.37
N LEU A 672 -13.91 9.83 52.51
CA LEU A 672 -14.94 9.66 53.54
C LEU A 672 -15.36 10.99 54.21
N VAL A 673 -14.51 12.02 54.14
CA VAL A 673 -14.77 13.38 54.63
C VAL A 673 -15.47 14.25 53.56
N GLY A 674 -15.59 13.75 52.32
CA GLY A 674 -16.32 14.40 51.24
C GLY A 674 -15.43 15.00 50.14
N ASN A 675 -14.12 14.78 50.16
CA ASN A 675 -13.23 15.17 49.06
C ASN A 675 -13.11 14.05 48.02
N THR A 676 -13.67 14.27 46.84
CA THR A 676 -13.71 13.27 45.75
C THR A 676 -12.54 13.36 44.76
N GLU A 677 -11.51 14.18 45.03
CA GLU A 677 -10.35 14.28 44.15
C GLU A 677 -9.50 13.01 44.17
N MET A 678 -9.33 12.39 43.00
CA MET A 678 -8.53 11.17 42.83
C MET A 678 -7.07 11.51 42.50
N ARG A 679 -6.13 10.84 43.18
CA ARG A 679 -4.69 11.07 42.99
C ARG A 679 -4.15 10.38 41.75
N SER A 680 -3.02 10.89 41.23
CA SER A 680 -2.35 10.38 40.01
C SER A 680 -2.00 8.89 40.09
N LYS A 681 -1.53 8.40 41.23
CA LYS A 681 -1.19 6.97 41.44
C LYS A 681 -2.43 6.07 41.39
N THR A 682 -3.53 6.49 42.00
CA THR A 682 -4.81 5.76 41.99
C THR A 682 -5.44 5.78 40.60
N ASN A 683 -5.35 6.92 39.90
CA ASN A 683 -5.74 7.00 38.51
C ASN A 683 -4.93 6.04 37.60
N ALA A 684 -3.63 5.88 37.85
CA ALA A 684 -2.82 4.90 37.12
C ALA A 684 -3.25 3.44 37.37
N ILE A 685 -3.71 3.11 38.59
CA ILE A 685 -4.30 1.80 38.90
C ILE A 685 -5.62 1.62 38.15
N VAL A 686 -6.49 2.62 38.17
CA VAL A 686 -7.77 2.63 37.44
C VAL A 686 -7.53 2.43 35.94
N GLU A 687 -6.63 3.19 35.32
CA GLU A 687 -6.29 3.06 33.89
C GLU A 687 -5.77 1.66 33.55
N ARG A 688 -4.94 1.06 34.41
CA ARG A 688 -4.45 -0.30 34.22
C ARG A 688 -5.58 -1.33 34.27
N MET A 689 -6.44 -1.25 35.28
CA MET A 689 -7.58 -2.17 35.43
C MET A 689 -8.58 -2.00 34.29
N LEU A 690 -8.82 -0.77 33.86
CA LEU A 690 -9.68 -0.44 32.72
C LEU A 690 -9.14 -1.02 31.42
N LYS A 691 -7.82 -0.91 31.18
CA LYS A 691 -7.17 -1.52 30.01
C LYS A 691 -7.29 -3.05 30.02
N MET A 692 -7.13 -3.68 31.19
CA MET A 692 -7.32 -5.13 31.33
C MET A 692 -8.76 -5.55 31.08
N GLU A 693 -9.74 -4.86 31.68
CA GLU A 693 -11.17 -5.13 31.49
C GLU A 693 -11.58 -5.00 30.01
N LEU A 694 -11.10 -3.96 29.33
CA LEU A 694 -11.35 -3.78 27.90
C LEU A 694 -10.75 -4.92 27.07
N ARG A 695 -9.50 -5.30 27.33
CA ARG A 695 -8.87 -6.44 26.65
C ARG A 695 -9.65 -7.74 26.84
N VAL A 696 -10.12 -8.01 28.06
CA VAL A 696 -10.91 -9.20 28.34
C VAL A 696 -12.23 -9.21 27.56
N ARG A 697 -12.91 -8.06 27.46
CA ARG A 697 -14.14 -7.94 26.67
C ARG A 697 -13.91 -8.07 25.17
N LEU A 698 -12.75 -7.66 24.68
CA LEU A 698 -12.40 -7.67 23.26
C LEU A 698 -11.85 -9.03 22.76
N LEU A 699 -11.45 -9.94 23.66
CA LEU A 699 -10.89 -11.27 23.31
C LEU A 699 -11.67 -12.04 22.23
N ASN A 700 -13.01 -11.92 22.21
CA ASN A 700 -13.88 -12.67 21.31
C ASN A 700 -14.64 -11.79 20.30
N VAL A 701 -14.33 -10.50 20.22
CA VAL A 701 -15.05 -9.56 19.35
C VAL A 701 -14.27 -9.39 18.05
N LYS A 702 -14.78 -9.96 16.95
CA LYS A 702 -14.28 -9.69 15.60
C LYS A 702 -14.99 -8.45 15.07
N LEU A 703 -14.37 -7.28 15.22
CA LEU A 703 -14.81 -6.06 14.52
C LEU A 703 -14.39 -6.20 13.05
N ALA A 704 -15.32 -6.58 12.18
CA ALA A 704 -15.06 -6.61 10.74
C ALA A 704 -14.93 -5.17 10.19
N ASP A 705 -15.76 -4.24 10.69
CA ASP A 705 -15.68 -2.80 10.45
C ASP A 705 -16.00 -2.05 11.76
N PRO A 706 -15.05 -1.27 12.33
CA PRO A 706 -15.24 -0.57 13.60
C PRO A 706 -16.11 0.69 13.49
N GLU A 707 -16.40 1.18 12.28
CA GLU A 707 -17.15 2.43 12.04
C GLU A 707 -18.64 2.22 11.72
N ASP A 708 -19.05 1.02 11.29
CA ASP A 708 -20.43 0.78 10.89
C ASP A 708 -21.25 0.28 12.09
N LYS A 709 -22.20 1.10 12.55
CA LYS A 709 -23.05 0.75 13.68
C LYS A 709 -24.15 -0.18 13.14
N PRO A 710 -24.18 -1.48 13.49
CA PRO A 710 -25.17 -2.38 12.95
C PRO A 710 -26.57 -1.89 13.33
N ASP A 711 -27.45 -1.77 12.34
CA ASP A 711 -28.84 -1.42 12.57
C ASP A 711 -29.49 -2.49 13.46
N VAL A 712 -30.03 -2.05 14.60
CA VAL A 712 -30.80 -2.93 15.48
C VAL A 712 -32.11 -3.23 14.76
N PRO A 713 -32.38 -4.49 14.36
CA PRO A 713 -33.62 -4.80 13.68
C PRO A 713 -34.82 -4.47 14.59
N PRO A 714 -35.95 -4.04 14.02
CA PRO A 714 -37.16 -3.80 14.80
C PRO A 714 -37.59 -5.08 15.51
N ILE A 715 -38.21 -4.93 16.68
CA ILE A 715 -38.72 -6.06 17.45
C ILE A 715 -39.74 -6.81 16.57
N PRO A 716 -39.60 -8.14 16.39
CA PRO A 716 -40.56 -8.91 15.62
C PRO A 716 -41.99 -8.75 16.17
N ASP A 717 -42.98 -8.59 15.29
CA ASP A 717 -44.38 -8.30 15.65
C ASP A 717 -45.00 -9.33 16.60
N ASP A 718 -44.57 -10.58 16.47
CA ASP A 718 -44.89 -11.72 17.31
C ASP A 718 -44.44 -11.54 18.76
N LEU A 719 -43.28 -10.93 19.00
CA LEU A 719 -42.80 -10.57 20.34
C LEU A 719 -43.53 -9.35 20.92
N ILE A 720 -43.92 -8.39 20.08
CA ILE A 720 -44.72 -7.23 20.50
C ILE A 720 -46.08 -7.71 21.03
N SER A 721 -46.71 -8.66 20.34
CA SER A 721 -47.98 -9.25 20.77
C SER A 721 -47.87 -9.95 22.13
N PHE A 722 -46.78 -10.68 22.36
CA PHE A 722 -46.51 -11.37 23.63
C PHE A 722 -46.24 -10.39 24.78
N ILE A 723 -45.44 -9.35 24.56
CA ILE A 723 -45.14 -8.33 25.57
C ILE A 723 -46.38 -7.52 25.93
N SER A 724 -47.24 -7.22 24.96
CA SER A 724 -48.50 -6.50 25.19
C SER A 724 -49.56 -7.29 25.97
N SER A 725 -49.33 -8.60 26.18
CA SER A 725 -50.22 -9.47 26.96
C SER A 725 -49.87 -9.54 28.45
N PHE A 726 -48.77 -8.88 28.87
CA PHE A 726 -48.39 -8.62 30.26
C PHE A 726 -48.60 -7.14 30.60
#